data_AF-C8VWU6-F1
#
_entry.id   AF-C8VWU6-F1
#
_cell.length_a   1.000
_cell.length_b   1.000
_cell.length_c   1.000
_cell.angle_alpha   90.00
_cell.angle_beta   90.00
_cell.angle_gamma   90.00
#
_symmetry.space_group_name_H-M   'P 1'
#
loop_
_entity.id
_entity.type
_entity.pdbx_description
1 polymer ?
#
loop_
_entity_poly.entity_id
_entity_poly.type
_entity_poly.pdbx_seq_one_letter_code
_entity_poly.pdbx_strand_id
1 'polypeptide(L)'
;MEIAGGDSLKVQYDKGDAILNLDYLACYASLIKGAVISPASGTFYKAEPANVTATVTLNDAVSISDIKAGTTSIGTGSYSVTAIDGDTATPALAINKEYLAAKAPGNLVLTVVFAKGAPATLTIAINDAVPDTPVSIAAITGVTAPVCGAAPAAGIIETAQYTGTVTWNPAHNPFAPITVYTVTITLTPKAGYTFNGVTENFFTVTGATATNAANSGIITAEFPATGAEPAVTYSATYDANGGTGTAPTESVKTAGATFAAANNTFTPPGGKKFKYWYTNPLCTGGTAYAKDAPDATVTMPAHDLILYAVWEDVSTAVKRGYLEVKTLAGGAVKLNGDSAPLSTVYSEPCEMGDPIRLEAKANSGYIFAYWLNVESSSVISTSPDYEIIMGSGINLIAVFSKAPAAGDTCYTVTFKDKNGRILQSTNVAKNGSVTPPIAPPLFGYSFSHWSHSSGSVTSDMVITAVYVRKADDHTVTVTGGTLSTGGNNGSYRFDMPVTVVADTAPDGRKFSHWEQDGKKVSTKSTFTFFTPMENTTLVAVFVDNGGVIENKPFITLSDDVMVNSTNGTIMFTAIKDLPAGFTLVESGVLLLKSPTAVADLKVDTPNVILGKILDTSASQFYIIKGNVEDGDTWYGRAYLIYKDGAGHTATVYSANIAQGTR
;
A
#
# COMPACT_ATOMS: atom_id res chain seq x y z
N MET A 1 -30.40 -46.22 106.32
CA MET A 1 -30.72 -44.99 107.08
C MET A 1 -30.01 -43.87 106.35
N GLU A 2 -30.73 -43.06 105.59
CA GLU A 2 -30.17 -41.86 104.97
C GLU A 2 -30.05 -40.79 106.08
N ILE A 3 -28.88 -40.19 106.21
CA ILE A 3 -28.59 -39.15 107.20
C ILE A 3 -28.12 -37.94 106.40
N ALA A 4 -28.83 -36.82 106.48
CA ALA A 4 -28.47 -35.60 105.78
C ALA A 4 -27.41 -34.80 106.58
N GLY A 5 -26.77 -33.83 105.93
CA GLY A 5 -25.82 -32.95 106.61
C GLY A 5 -26.52 -32.16 107.72
N GLY A 6 -26.10 -32.39 108.98
CA GLY A 6 -26.63 -31.73 110.17
C GLY A 6 -27.42 -32.65 111.12
N ASP A 7 -27.75 -33.87 110.70
CA ASP A 7 -28.45 -34.83 111.55
C ASP A 7 -27.52 -35.50 112.57
N SER A 8 -28.04 -35.81 113.77
CA SER A 8 -27.30 -36.45 114.85
C SER A 8 -27.90 -37.81 115.20
N LEU A 9 -27.10 -38.87 115.18
CA LEU A 9 -27.51 -40.19 115.65
C LEU A 9 -27.38 -40.23 117.19
N LYS A 10 -28.50 -40.32 117.91
CA LYS A 10 -28.52 -40.49 119.38
C LYS A 10 -28.75 -41.96 119.74
N VAL A 11 -27.81 -42.54 120.48
CA VAL A 11 -27.95 -43.87 121.10
C VAL A 11 -28.17 -43.66 122.60
N GLN A 12 -29.28 -44.15 123.15
CA GLN A 12 -29.54 -44.18 124.59
C GLN A 12 -29.65 -45.63 125.05
N TYR A 13 -29.03 -45.95 126.19
CA TYR A 13 -29.18 -47.23 126.86
C TYR A 13 -29.33 -46.98 128.36
N ASP A 14 -30.08 -47.84 129.05
CA ASP A 14 -30.58 -47.54 130.39
C ASP A 14 -29.63 -48.00 131.54
N LYS A 15 -28.58 -48.81 131.26
CA LYS A 15 -27.43 -49.12 132.17
C LYS A 15 -26.32 -50.00 131.53
N GLY A 16 -25.03 -49.71 131.81
CA GLY A 16 -23.80 -50.42 131.37
C GLY A 16 -23.17 -49.97 130.03
N ASP A 17 -21.84 -49.83 129.93
CA ASP A 17 -21.16 -49.23 128.76
C ASP A 17 -21.52 -49.86 127.39
N ALA A 18 -22.16 -49.08 126.52
CA ALA A 18 -22.26 -49.39 125.09
C ALA A 18 -21.09 -48.73 124.34
N ILE A 19 -20.18 -49.55 123.82
CA ILE A 19 -19.10 -49.14 122.92
C ILE A 19 -19.56 -49.39 121.48
N LEU A 20 -19.71 -48.32 120.69
CA LEU A 20 -19.96 -48.42 119.25
C LEU A 20 -18.60 -48.38 118.52
N ASN A 21 -18.12 -49.53 118.08
CA ASN A 21 -16.92 -49.62 117.23
C ASN A 21 -17.35 -49.47 115.77
N LEU A 22 -16.93 -48.37 115.12
CA LEU A 22 -17.16 -48.10 113.71
C LEU A 22 -15.84 -48.30 112.95
N ASP A 23 -15.53 -49.55 112.62
CA ASP A 23 -14.28 -49.86 111.91
C ASP A 23 -14.30 -49.47 110.41
N TYR A 24 -15.44 -49.06 109.83
CA TYR A 24 -15.48 -48.44 108.49
C TYR A 24 -16.78 -47.65 108.21
N LEU A 25 -16.69 -46.34 108.03
CA LEU A 25 -17.67 -45.52 107.27
C LEU A 25 -16.91 -44.81 106.15
N ALA A 26 -17.22 -45.13 104.89
CA ALA A 26 -16.68 -44.41 103.73
C ALA A 26 -17.80 -43.61 103.05
N CYS A 27 -17.62 -42.28 103.00
CA CYS A 27 -18.42 -41.39 102.15
C CYS A 27 -17.76 -41.27 100.77
N TYR A 28 -18.49 -41.65 99.71
CA TYR A 28 -18.10 -41.30 98.34
C TYR A 28 -18.81 -40.02 97.93
N ALA A 29 -18.07 -38.93 97.75
CA ALA A 29 -18.56 -37.77 97.01
C ALA A 29 -18.46 -38.08 95.51
N SER A 30 -19.56 -38.48 94.87
CA SER A 30 -19.64 -38.43 93.41
C SER A 30 -19.62 -36.96 92.97
N LEU A 31 -18.59 -36.56 92.21
CA LEU A 31 -18.51 -35.24 91.57
C LEU A 31 -19.69 -35.08 90.59
N ILE A 32 -20.62 -34.18 90.90
CA ILE A 32 -21.75 -33.85 90.01
C ILE A 32 -21.22 -33.02 88.84
N LYS A 33 -21.37 -33.52 87.61
CA LYS A 33 -21.04 -32.83 86.36
C LYS A 33 -22.22 -31.94 85.94
N GLY A 34 -22.04 -30.62 86.00
CA GLY A 34 -23.05 -29.64 85.62
C GLY A 34 -23.41 -29.66 84.13
N ALA A 35 -24.57 -29.11 83.77
CA ALA A 35 -25.00 -29.02 82.38
C ALA A 35 -24.13 -28.06 81.55
N VAL A 36 -24.05 -28.28 80.24
CA VAL A 36 -23.30 -27.44 79.28
C VAL A 36 -24.24 -26.88 78.22
N ILE A 37 -24.13 -25.59 77.93
CA ILE A 37 -24.89 -24.91 76.87
C ILE A 37 -23.98 -24.67 75.67
N SER A 38 -24.44 -25.04 74.46
CA SER A 38 -23.69 -24.86 73.21
C SER A 38 -24.58 -24.30 72.08
N PRO A 39 -24.24 -23.14 71.49
CA PRO A 39 -23.18 -22.24 71.95
C PRO A 39 -23.54 -21.57 73.29
N ALA A 40 -22.53 -21.31 74.14
CA ALA A 40 -22.72 -20.58 75.41
C ALA A 40 -22.94 -19.07 75.21
N SER A 41 -22.88 -18.60 73.96
CA SER A 41 -23.21 -17.23 73.58
C SER A 41 -23.96 -17.17 72.25
N GLY A 42 -24.74 -16.10 72.05
CA GLY A 42 -25.45 -15.83 70.81
C GLY A 42 -25.62 -14.33 70.57
N THR A 43 -26.07 -13.97 69.37
CA THR A 43 -26.32 -12.57 68.99
C THR A 43 -27.78 -12.40 68.59
N PHE A 44 -28.37 -11.28 68.99
CA PHE A 44 -29.70 -10.87 68.59
C PHE A 44 -29.65 -9.48 67.96
N TYR A 45 -30.30 -9.32 66.80
CA TYR A 45 -30.44 -8.05 66.12
C TYR A 45 -31.90 -7.60 66.18
N LYS A 46 -32.17 -6.42 66.75
CA LYS A 46 -33.54 -5.89 66.79
C LYS A 46 -34.11 -5.58 65.42
N ALA A 47 -33.26 -5.16 64.47
CA ALA A 47 -33.63 -4.93 63.08
C ALA A 47 -34.05 -6.20 62.34
N GLU A 48 -33.58 -7.38 62.77
CA GLU A 48 -33.92 -8.68 62.18
C GLU A 48 -34.18 -9.72 63.28
N PRO A 49 -35.34 -9.65 63.96
CA PRO A 49 -35.57 -10.38 65.20
C PRO A 49 -35.79 -11.89 64.93
N ALA A 50 -34.86 -12.71 65.43
CA ALA A 50 -34.94 -14.16 65.42
C ALA A 50 -34.69 -14.75 66.82
N ASN A 51 -35.21 -15.96 67.09
CA ASN A 51 -34.96 -16.63 68.36
C ASN A 51 -33.47 -16.96 68.49
N VAL A 52 -32.91 -16.83 69.69
CA VAL A 52 -31.53 -17.27 69.96
C VAL A 52 -31.57 -18.69 70.46
N THR A 53 -31.04 -19.61 69.67
CA THR A 53 -31.08 -21.05 69.93
C THR A 53 -29.76 -21.57 70.47
N ALA A 54 -29.82 -22.47 71.44
CA ALA A 54 -28.70 -23.25 71.95
C ALA A 54 -29.15 -24.69 72.24
N THR A 55 -28.19 -25.60 72.34
CA THR A 55 -28.41 -26.97 72.82
C THR A 55 -27.91 -27.08 74.25
N VAL A 56 -28.62 -27.85 75.08
CA VAL A 56 -28.24 -28.09 76.46
C VAL A 56 -27.87 -29.56 76.63
N THR A 57 -26.65 -29.83 77.07
CA THR A 57 -26.21 -31.17 77.48
C THR A 57 -26.37 -31.27 78.98
N LEU A 58 -27.34 -32.05 79.45
CA LEU A 58 -27.74 -32.10 80.86
C LEU A 58 -26.65 -32.66 81.79
N ASN A 59 -25.84 -33.63 81.34
CA ASN A 59 -24.92 -34.39 82.20
C ASN A 59 -25.68 -34.96 83.41
N ASP A 60 -25.34 -34.56 84.66
CA ASP A 60 -26.03 -35.02 85.87
C ASP A 60 -27.25 -34.14 86.25
N ALA A 61 -27.56 -33.12 85.44
CA ALA A 61 -28.76 -32.31 85.60
C ALA A 61 -30.01 -33.03 85.05
N VAL A 62 -31.19 -32.71 85.57
CA VAL A 62 -32.43 -33.44 85.19
C VAL A 62 -33.23 -32.72 84.12
N SER A 63 -33.66 -31.49 84.38
CA SER A 63 -34.46 -30.70 83.45
C SER A 63 -34.29 -29.22 83.76
N ILE A 64 -34.51 -28.36 82.76
CA ILE A 64 -34.51 -26.90 82.97
C ILE A 64 -35.75 -26.57 83.80
N SER A 65 -35.56 -26.04 85.00
CA SER A 65 -36.63 -25.64 85.91
C SER A 65 -36.99 -24.16 85.77
N ASP A 66 -36.01 -23.32 85.43
CA ASP A 66 -36.21 -21.88 85.25
C ASP A 66 -35.06 -21.27 84.43
N ILE A 67 -35.29 -20.09 83.85
CA ILE A 67 -34.23 -19.27 83.26
C ILE A 67 -34.34 -17.87 83.87
N LYS A 68 -33.22 -17.36 84.37
CA LYS A 68 -33.17 -16.09 85.09
C LYS A 68 -32.28 -15.08 84.41
N ALA A 69 -32.70 -13.82 84.41
CA ALA A 69 -31.83 -12.68 84.16
C ALA A 69 -31.45 -12.08 85.53
N GLY A 70 -30.19 -12.24 85.94
CA GLY A 70 -29.78 -11.98 87.32
C GLY A 70 -30.50 -12.93 88.29
N THR A 71 -31.28 -12.37 89.22
CA THR A 71 -32.06 -13.14 90.21
C THR A 71 -33.52 -13.37 89.81
N THR A 72 -33.99 -12.75 88.72
CA THR A 72 -35.42 -12.72 88.33
C THR A 72 -35.71 -13.73 87.22
N SER A 73 -36.78 -14.53 87.36
CA SER A 73 -37.24 -15.43 86.29
C SER A 73 -37.70 -14.65 85.06
N ILE A 74 -37.37 -15.14 83.87
CA ILE A 74 -37.82 -14.54 82.60
C ILE A 74 -39.22 -15.00 82.19
N GLY A 75 -39.81 -15.97 82.90
CA GLY A 75 -41.12 -16.55 82.63
C GLY A 75 -41.12 -17.57 81.49
N THR A 76 -41.96 -18.60 81.60
CA THR A 76 -42.05 -19.72 80.64
C THR A 76 -42.56 -19.32 79.25
N GLY A 77 -43.14 -18.12 79.09
CA GLY A 77 -43.49 -17.57 77.77
C GLY A 77 -42.31 -16.94 77.01
N SER A 78 -41.16 -16.75 77.66
CA SER A 78 -40.00 -16.04 77.09
C SER A 78 -38.95 -16.99 76.51
N TYR A 79 -39.13 -18.29 76.65
CA TYR A 79 -38.27 -19.31 76.09
C TYR A 79 -39.08 -20.56 75.76
N SER A 80 -38.54 -21.41 74.91
CA SER A 80 -39.07 -22.75 74.65
C SER A 80 -37.98 -23.79 74.84
N VAL A 81 -38.37 -24.93 75.41
CA VAL A 81 -37.50 -26.09 75.58
C VAL A 81 -38.19 -27.25 74.89
N THR A 82 -37.54 -27.82 73.88
CA THR A 82 -38.05 -29.03 73.22
C THR A 82 -37.39 -30.24 73.88
N ALA A 83 -38.17 -31.06 74.58
CA ALA A 83 -37.72 -32.35 75.07
C ALA A 83 -37.67 -33.35 73.91
N ILE A 84 -36.62 -34.17 73.87
CA ILE A 84 -36.61 -35.39 73.06
C ILE A 84 -36.76 -36.52 74.08
N ASP A 85 -37.75 -37.39 73.94
CA ASP A 85 -38.00 -38.49 74.89
C ASP A 85 -36.81 -39.47 74.89
N GLY A 86 -36.21 -39.71 76.07
CA GLY A 86 -35.16 -40.71 76.28
C GLY A 86 -34.02 -40.22 77.18
N ASP A 87 -33.45 -41.15 77.96
CA ASP A 87 -32.43 -40.98 79.03
C ASP A 87 -31.06 -40.43 78.56
N THR A 88 -30.97 -39.88 77.34
CA THR A 88 -29.74 -39.29 76.77
C THR A 88 -30.00 -37.98 75.98
N ALA A 89 -31.16 -37.34 76.15
CA ALA A 89 -31.55 -36.20 75.29
C ALA A 89 -30.84 -34.88 75.63
N THR A 90 -30.33 -34.20 74.59
CA THR A 90 -29.83 -32.81 74.65
C THR A 90 -30.97 -31.84 74.27
N PRO A 91 -31.70 -31.24 75.23
CA PRO A 91 -32.80 -30.35 74.89
C PRO A 91 -32.37 -29.13 74.08
N ALA A 92 -33.17 -28.78 73.08
CA ALA A 92 -33.02 -27.54 72.35
C ALA A 92 -33.67 -26.40 73.15
N LEU A 93 -32.88 -25.40 73.49
CA LEU A 93 -33.29 -24.18 74.17
C LEU A 93 -33.38 -23.05 73.14
N ALA A 94 -34.53 -22.39 73.06
CA ALA A 94 -34.67 -21.15 72.29
C ALA A 94 -35.15 -20.03 73.21
N ILE A 95 -34.41 -18.92 73.25
CA ILE A 95 -34.88 -17.68 73.88
C ILE A 95 -35.68 -16.90 72.84
N ASN A 96 -36.92 -16.58 73.18
CA ASN A 96 -37.89 -16.04 72.23
C ASN A 96 -37.51 -14.61 71.82
N LYS A 97 -37.61 -14.32 70.53
CA LYS A 97 -37.31 -13.00 69.95
C LYS A 97 -38.13 -11.88 70.57
N GLU A 98 -39.38 -12.14 70.97
CA GLU A 98 -40.27 -11.15 71.60
C GLU A 98 -39.70 -10.68 72.94
N TYR A 99 -39.12 -11.60 73.71
CA TYR A 99 -38.45 -11.29 74.97
C TYR A 99 -37.16 -10.50 74.75
N LEU A 100 -36.37 -10.88 73.73
CA LEU A 100 -35.09 -10.25 73.40
C LEU A 100 -35.27 -8.83 72.82
N ALA A 101 -36.28 -8.62 71.98
CA ALA A 101 -36.60 -7.33 71.37
C ALA A 101 -36.92 -6.25 72.42
N ALA A 102 -37.50 -6.63 73.56
CA ALA A 102 -37.85 -5.74 74.65
C ALA A 102 -36.66 -5.30 75.52
N LYS A 103 -35.45 -5.82 75.30
CA LYS A 103 -34.27 -5.50 76.11
C LYS A 103 -33.45 -4.35 75.52
N ALA A 104 -32.76 -3.62 76.39
CA ALA A 104 -31.80 -2.62 75.96
C ALA A 104 -30.62 -3.30 75.22
N PRO A 105 -29.98 -2.61 74.26
CA PRO A 105 -28.75 -3.10 73.64
C PRO A 105 -27.67 -3.37 74.69
N GLY A 106 -26.87 -4.41 74.45
CA GLY A 106 -25.83 -4.87 75.38
C GLY A 106 -25.87 -6.38 75.63
N ASN A 107 -25.01 -6.85 76.53
CA ASN A 107 -24.92 -8.28 76.86
C ASN A 107 -25.98 -8.65 77.90
N LEU A 108 -26.93 -9.49 77.50
CA LEU A 108 -27.88 -10.14 78.39
C LEU A 108 -27.31 -11.48 78.84
N VAL A 109 -26.98 -11.60 80.13
CA VAL A 109 -26.53 -12.84 80.73
C VAL A 109 -27.72 -13.58 81.34
N LEU A 110 -27.98 -14.80 80.87
CA LEU A 110 -29.04 -15.67 81.36
C LEU A 110 -28.47 -16.84 82.14
N THR A 111 -29.01 -17.07 83.33
CA THR A 111 -28.72 -18.23 84.18
C THR A 111 -29.80 -19.27 83.96
N VAL A 112 -29.43 -20.39 83.35
CA VAL A 112 -30.30 -21.56 83.17
C VAL A 112 -30.23 -22.42 84.41
N VAL A 113 -31.35 -22.56 85.10
CA VAL A 113 -31.49 -23.28 86.37
C VAL A 113 -32.11 -24.65 86.10
N PHE A 114 -31.61 -25.67 86.78
CA PHE A 114 -32.05 -27.05 86.61
C PHE A 114 -32.76 -27.56 87.87
N ALA A 115 -33.72 -28.48 87.71
CA ALA A 115 -34.43 -29.13 88.83
C ALA A 115 -33.47 -29.88 89.79
N LYS A 116 -32.34 -30.34 89.25
CA LYS A 116 -31.18 -30.89 89.95
C LYS A 116 -29.95 -30.59 89.10
N GLY A 117 -28.81 -30.31 89.72
CA GLY A 117 -27.55 -29.95 89.04
C GLY A 117 -27.20 -28.46 89.10
N ALA A 118 -25.93 -28.14 88.85
CA ALA A 118 -25.44 -26.76 88.88
C ALA A 118 -26.01 -25.93 87.70
N PRO A 119 -26.31 -24.63 87.89
CA PRO A 119 -26.80 -23.77 86.81
C PRO A 119 -25.74 -23.53 85.73
N ALA A 120 -26.20 -23.20 84.52
CA ALA A 120 -25.35 -22.88 83.37
C ALA A 120 -25.65 -21.47 82.83
N THR A 121 -24.72 -20.87 82.11
CA THR A 121 -24.83 -19.49 81.61
C THR A 121 -24.93 -19.44 80.08
N LEU A 122 -25.86 -18.63 79.59
CA LEU A 122 -26.00 -18.25 78.18
C LEU A 122 -25.92 -16.73 78.06
N THR A 123 -24.95 -16.21 77.29
CA THR A 123 -24.79 -14.76 77.09
C THR A 123 -25.26 -14.35 75.70
N ILE A 124 -26.22 -13.42 75.62
CA ILE A 124 -26.78 -12.93 74.36
C ILE A 124 -26.39 -11.47 74.14
N ALA A 125 -25.67 -11.17 73.06
CA ALA A 125 -25.36 -9.80 72.65
C ALA A 125 -26.53 -9.21 71.87
N ILE A 126 -27.20 -8.20 72.44
CA ILE A 126 -28.36 -7.52 71.86
C ILE A 126 -27.89 -6.27 71.14
N ASN A 127 -28.12 -6.21 69.83
CA ASN A 127 -27.72 -5.10 68.97
C ASN A 127 -28.96 -4.48 68.29
N ASP A 128 -28.94 -3.16 68.07
CA ASP A 128 -30.07 -2.49 67.40
C ASP A 128 -30.08 -2.79 65.89
N ALA A 129 -28.92 -2.80 65.23
CA ALA A 129 -28.80 -2.99 63.79
C ALA A 129 -27.88 -4.18 63.43
N VAL A 130 -28.16 -4.80 62.28
CA VAL A 130 -27.24 -5.74 61.63
C VAL A 130 -26.07 -4.93 61.06
N PRO A 131 -24.80 -5.35 61.24
CA PRO A 131 -23.66 -4.67 60.63
C PRO A 131 -23.76 -4.67 59.10
N ASP A 132 -23.40 -3.55 58.48
CA ASP A 132 -23.31 -3.47 57.02
C ASP A 132 -22.21 -4.40 56.48
N THR A 133 -22.45 -4.99 55.32
CA THR A 133 -21.51 -5.89 54.66
C THR A 133 -20.50 -5.10 53.81
N PRO A 134 -19.18 -5.39 53.88
CA PRO A 134 -18.21 -4.76 52.99
C PRO A 134 -18.56 -4.99 51.52
N VAL A 135 -18.40 -3.95 50.69
CA VAL A 135 -18.54 -4.07 49.23
C VAL A 135 -17.59 -5.14 48.69
N SER A 136 -18.12 -6.00 47.82
CA SER A 136 -17.41 -7.15 47.23
C SER A 136 -17.40 -7.15 45.70
N ILE A 137 -18.15 -6.25 45.05
CA ILE A 137 -18.08 -6.07 43.59
C ILE A 137 -16.91 -5.12 43.27
N ALA A 138 -15.85 -5.67 42.67
CA ALA A 138 -14.65 -4.92 42.31
C ALA A 138 -14.76 -4.18 40.97
N ALA A 139 -15.54 -4.70 40.01
CA ALA A 139 -15.61 -4.14 38.67
C ALA A 139 -16.50 -2.89 38.61
N ILE A 140 -15.95 -1.78 38.12
CA ILE A 140 -16.72 -0.57 37.83
C ILE A 140 -17.03 -0.54 36.34
N THR A 141 -18.32 -0.67 36.01
CA THR A 141 -18.85 -0.64 34.64
C THR A 141 -19.48 0.71 34.33
N GLY A 142 -19.56 1.09 33.05
CA GLY A 142 -20.14 2.38 32.60
C GLY A 142 -19.13 3.49 32.32
N VAL A 143 -17.87 3.30 32.72
CA VAL A 143 -16.75 4.18 32.37
C VAL A 143 -15.84 3.42 31.40
N THR A 144 -15.74 3.90 30.17
CA THR A 144 -14.90 3.32 29.11
C THR A 144 -13.74 4.25 28.77
N ALA A 145 -12.73 3.72 28.07
CA ALA A 145 -11.62 4.52 27.58
C ALA A 145 -12.09 5.71 26.74
N PRO A 146 -11.55 6.93 26.98
CA PRO A 146 -11.84 8.11 26.17
C PRO A 146 -11.52 7.91 24.69
N VAL A 147 -12.41 8.37 23.82
CA VAL A 147 -12.23 8.38 22.36
C VAL A 147 -12.26 9.83 21.88
N CYS A 148 -11.29 10.25 21.08
CA CYS A 148 -11.24 11.60 20.51
C CYS A 148 -12.57 11.94 19.81
N GLY A 149 -13.17 13.09 20.14
CA GLY A 149 -14.45 13.53 19.57
C GLY A 149 -15.70 12.93 20.24
N ALA A 150 -15.56 11.99 21.17
CA ALA A 150 -16.69 11.42 21.93
C ALA A 150 -16.99 12.21 23.21
N ALA A 151 -18.23 12.16 23.68
CA ALA A 151 -18.64 12.76 24.95
C ALA A 151 -18.20 11.89 26.15
N PRO A 152 -17.78 12.49 27.28
CA PRO A 152 -17.46 11.75 28.50
C PRO A 152 -18.67 11.03 29.11
N ALA A 153 -18.44 9.88 29.74
CA ALA A 153 -19.47 9.22 30.55
C ALA A 153 -19.88 10.12 31.73
N ALA A 154 -21.18 10.22 31.99
CA ALA A 154 -21.73 11.05 33.06
C ALA A 154 -21.85 10.32 34.42
N GLY A 155 -21.66 9.00 34.45
CA GLY A 155 -21.77 8.18 35.65
C GLY A 155 -21.33 6.74 35.40
N ILE A 156 -21.37 5.92 36.45
CA ILE A 156 -21.20 4.46 36.34
C ILE A 156 -22.54 3.78 36.05
N ILE A 157 -22.50 2.52 35.64
CA ILE A 157 -23.67 1.64 35.72
C ILE A 157 -23.76 1.16 37.17
N GLU A 158 -24.85 1.50 37.85
CA GLU A 158 -25.06 1.13 39.24
C GLU A 158 -25.12 -0.39 39.45
N THR A 159 -24.70 -0.84 40.64
CA THR A 159 -24.78 -2.24 41.05
C THR A 159 -25.81 -2.43 42.14
N ALA A 160 -25.97 -3.66 42.63
CA ALA A 160 -26.76 -3.93 43.84
C ALA A 160 -26.12 -3.33 45.12
N GLN A 161 -24.81 -3.07 45.12
CA GLN A 161 -24.05 -2.68 46.31
C GLN A 161 -23.73 -1.18 46.40
N TYR A 162 -23.68 -0.47 45.26
CA TYR A 162 -23.33 0.94 45.22
C TYR A 162 -23.90 1.67 43.99
N THR A 163 -24.03 2.98 44.14
CA THR A 163 -24.18 3.95 43.05
C THR A 163 -22.89 4.76 42.92
N GLY A 164 -22.75 5.60 41.89
CA GLY A 164 -21.59 6.47 41.81
C GLY A 164 -21.66 7.54 40.73
N THR A 165 -20.89 8.60 40.94
CA THR A 165 -20.70 9.70 39.98
C THR A 165 -19.27 9.71 39.48
N VAL A 166 -19.05 10.37 38.35
CA VAL A 166 -17.72 10.46 37.72
C VAL A 166 -17.39 11.90 37.35
N THR A 167 -16.12 12.26 37.52
CA THR A 167 -15.59 13.57 37.16
C THR A 167 -14.31 13.37 36.35
N TRP A 168 -14.28 13.87 35.12
CA TRP A 168 -13.15 13.74 34.22
C TRP A 168 -12.19 14.93 34.33
N ASN A 169 -10.90 14.65 34.23
CA ASN A 169 -9.84 15.63 34.14
C ASN A 169 -8.84 15.25 33.02
N PRO A 170 -8.61 16.09 32.01
CA PRO A 170 -9.29 17.37 31.74
C PRO A 170 -10.80 17.24 31.50
N ALA A 171 -11.57 18.28 31.82
CA ALA A 171 -13.03 18.30 31.67
C ALA A 171 -13.49 18.64 30.23
N HIS A 172 -12.89 17.98 29.23
CA HIS A 172 -13.22 18.19 27.82
C HIS A 172 -14.51 17.46 27.43
N ASN A 173 -15.39 18.14 26.69
CA ASN A 173 -16.55 17.53 26.05
C ASN A 173 -16.77 18.18 24.67
N PRO A 174 -16.46 17.48 23.56
CA PRO A 174 -15.94 16.12 23.49
C PRO A 174 -14.47 15.99 23.96
N PHE A 175 -13.98 14.76 24.15
CA PHE A 175 -12.56 14.52 24.46
C PHE A 175 -11.63 15.01 23.33
N ALA A 176 -10.60 15.75 23.71
CA ALA A 176 -9.51 16.22 22.84
C ALA A 176 -8.58 15.06 22.37
N PRO A 177 -7.89 15.22 21.21
CA PRO A 177 -6.92 14.24 20.70
C PRO A 177 -5.63 14.18 21.53
N ILE A 178 -4.91 13.05 21.47
CA ILE A 178 -3.57 12.85 22.08
C ILE A 178 -3.53 13.32 23.56
N THR A 179 -4.62 13.11 24.29
CA THR A 179 -4.79 13.64 25.66
C THR A 179 -5.00 12.48 26.62
N VAL A 180 -4.18 12.42 27.67
CA VAL A 180 -4.36 11.52 28.82
C VAL A 180 -5.49 12.06 29.69
N TYR A 181 -6.40 11.19 30.12
CA TYR A 181 -7.48 11.55 31.02
C TYR A 181 -7.45 10.70 32.29
N THR A 182 -7.68 11.37 33.40
CA THR A 182 -7.94 10.77 34.69
C THR A 182 -9.41 10.97 35.03
N VAL A 183 -10.08 9.92 35.50
CA VAL A 183 -11.44 10.00 36.03
C VAL A 183 -11.42 9.74 37.53
N THR A 184 -12.07 10.62 38.27
CA THR A 184 -12.39 10.42 39.69
C THR A 184 -13.80 9.87 39.79
N ILE A 185 -13.94 8.66 40.32
CA ILE A 185 -15.22 7.98 40.54
C ILE A 185 -15.53 8.04 42.03
N THR A 186 -16.68 8.59 42.39
CA THR A 186 -17.15 8.68 43.78
C THR A 186 -18.34 7.75 43.96
N LEU A 187 -18.14 6.65 44.66
CA LEU A 187 -19.17 5.66 44.96
C LEU A 187 -19.92 6.00 46.25
N THR A 188 -21.21 5.68 46.28
CA THR A 188 -22.06 5.72 47.47
C THR A 188 -22.59 4.31 47.73
N PRO A 189 -22.38 3.72 48.93
CA PRO A 189 -22.87 2.38 49.21
C PRO A 189 -24.40 2.38 49.33
N LYS A 190 -25.05 1.33 48.83
CA LYS A 190 -26.49 1.11 49.02
C LYS A 190 -26.74 0.55 50.43
N ALA A 191 -28.00 0.64 50.90
CA ALA A 191 -28.37 0.18 52.24
C ALA A 191 -27.92 -1.27 52.50
N GLY A 192 -27.35 -1.53 53.68
CA GLY A 192 -26.78 -2.83 54.05
C GLY A 192 -25.32 -3.05 53.62
N TYR A 193 -24.70 -2.08 52.93
CA TYR A 193 -23.31 -2.15 52.48
C TYR A 193 -22.44 -1.02 53.04
N THR A 194 -21.15 -1.31 53.18
CA THR A 194 -20.15 -0.34 53.65
C THR A 194 -18.85 -0.46 52.85
N PHE A 195 -18.08 0.63 52.77
CA PHE A 195 -16.71 0.57 52.28
C PHE A 195 -15.71 0.17 53.37
N ASN A 196 -16.10 0.19 54.65
CA ASN A 196 -15.24 -0.31 55.72
C ASN A 196 -14.96 -1.81 55.50
N GLY A 197 -13.68 -2.19 55.48
CA GLY A 197 -13.23 -3.54 55.14
C GLY A 197 -12.85 -3.73 53.66
N VAL A 198 -13.06 -2.74 52.79
CA VAL A 198 -12.53 -2.75 51.41
C VAL A 198 -11.05 -2.41 51.44
N THR A 199 -10.22 -3.28 50.86
CA THR A 199 -8.77 -3.10 50.81
C THR A 199 -8.35 -2.02 49.81
N GLU A 200 -7.10 -1.56 49.94
CA GLU A 200 -6.48 -0.68 48.95
C GLU A 200 -6.47 -1.35 47.56
N ASN A 201 -6.67 -0.56 46.49
CA ASN A 201 -6.65 -0.99 45.09
C ASN A 201 -7.58 -2.19 44.77
N PHE A 202 -8.73 -2.24 45.46
CA PHE A 202 -9.75 -3.27 45.28
C PHE A 202 -10.51 -3.12 43.94
N PHE A 203 -10.78 -1.88 43.50
CA PHE A 203 -11.62 -1.64 42.33
C PHE A 203 -10.86 -1.73 41.01
N THR A 204 -11.55 -2.16 39.94
CA THR A 204 -11.01 -2.25 38.58
C THR A 204 -11.86 -1.45 37.60
N VAL A 205 -11.20 -0.75 36.68
CA VAL A 205 -11.81 -0.01 35.56
C VAL A 205 -11.16 -0.52 34.27
N THR A 206 -11.96 -1.04 33.34
CA THR A 206 -11.41 -1.65 32.12
C THR A 206 -10.69 -0.59 31.27
N GLY A 207 -9.44 -0.85 30.91
CA GLY A 207 -8.64 0.05 30.08
C GLY A 207 -7.95 1.19 30.83
N ALA A 208 -8.03 1.22 32.16
CA ALA A 208 -7.36 2.22 33.00
C ALA A 208 -6.54 1.57 34.12
N THR A 209 -5.57 2.34 34.64
CA THR A 209 -4.92 2.04 35.91
C THR A 209 -5.76 2.67 37.02
N ALA A 210 -6.49 1.85 37.79
CA ALA A 210 -7.35 2.31 38.86
C ALA A 210 -6.70 2.14 40.24
N THR A 211 -6.89 3.12 41.12
CA THR A 211 -6.41 3.11 42.50
C THR A 211 -7.50 3.60 43.46
N ASN A 212 -7.53 3.04 44.66
CA ASN A 212 -8.39 3.51 45.76
C ASN A 212 -7.69 3.27 47.10
N ALA A 213 -7.87 4.19 48.05
CA ALA A 213 -7.42 3.97 49.43
C ALA A 213 -8.29 2.90 50.13
N ALA A 214 -7.72 2.24 51.14
CA ALA A 214 -8.50 1.33 51.99
C ALA A 214 -9.67 2.07 52.66
N ASN A 215 -10.82 1.40 52.77
CA ASN A 215 -12.07 1.94 53.30
C ASN A 215 -12.65 3.15 52.53
N SER A 216 -12.22 3.40 51.29
CA SER A 216 -12.66 4.56 50.49
C SER A 216 -13.60 4.15 49.36
N GLY A 217 -14.65 4.96 49.15
CA GLY A 217 -15.49 4.93 47.95
C GLY A 217 -14.99 5.82 46.81
N ILE A 218 -13.80 6.41 46.94
CA ILE A 218 -13.21 7.29 45.91
C ILE A 218 -12.14 6.50 45.15
N ILE A 219 -12.28 6.45 43.82
CA ILE A 219 -11.40 5.75 42.90
C ILE A 219 -10.83 6.75 41.89
N THR A 220 -9.53 6.68 41.67
CA THR A 220 -8.84 7.42 40.61
C THR A 220 -8.42 6.44 39.53
N ALA A 221 -8.92 6.61 38.31
CA ALA A 221 -8.58 5.77 37.16
C ALA A 221 -7.96 6.59 36.02
N GLU A 222 -6.75 6.23 35.61
CA GLU A 222 -6.02 6.90 34.53
C GLU A 222 -6.04 6.07 33.25
N PHE A 223 -6.50 6.67 32.14
CA PHE A 223 -6.52 6.06 30.83
C PHE A 223 -5.32 6.50 29.97
N PRO A 224 -4.85 5.65 29.04
CA PRO A 224 -3.91 6.06 28.02
C PRO A 224 -4.42 7.25 27.18
N ALA A 225 -3.49 7.94 26.49
CA ALA A 225 -3.84 9.07 25.64
C ALA A 225 -4.85 8.68 24.54
N THR A 226 -5.82 9.57 24.29
CA THR A 226 -6.76 9.44 23.16
C THR A 226 -6.02 9.38 21.82
N GLY A 227 -6.65 8.76 20.82
CA GLY A 227 -6.14 8.78 19.44
C GLY A 227 -6.05 10.20 18.85
N ALA A 228 -5.34 10.34 17.73
CA ALA A 228 -5.31 11.59 16.97
C ALA A 228 -6.71 11.90 16.38
N GLU A 229 -6.95 13.18 16.08
CA GLU A 229 -8.18 13.61 15.42
C GLU A 229 -8.30 12.92 14.04
N PRO A 230 -9.48 12.38 13.68
CA PRO A 230 -9.66 11.79 12.36
C PRO A 230 -9.39 12.84 11.28
N ALA A 231 -8.47 12.52 10.38
CA ALA A 231 -8.11 13.44 9.31
C ALA A 231 -9.34 13.70 8.42
N VAL A 232 -9.67 14.98 8.21
CA VAL A 232 -10.72 15.35 7.25
C VAL A 232 -10.26 14.93 5.86
N THR A 233 -11.04 14.07 5.23
CA THR A 233 -10.80 13.60 3.86
C THR A 233 -11.85 14.16 2.92
N TYR A 234 -11.43 14.44 1.69
CA TYR A 234 -12.24 14.97 0.61
C TYR A 234 -12.23 13.97 -0.55
N SER A 235 -13.29 13.98 -1.35
CA SER A 235 -13.42 13.15 -2.54
C SER A 235 -12.93 13.89 -3.78
N ALA A 236 -12.18 13.20 -4.63
CA ALA A 236 -11.87 13.65 -5.98
C ALA A 236 -12.66 12.79 -6.97
N THR A 237 -13.43 13.43 -7.84
CA THR A 237 -14.29 12.74 -8.81
C THR A 237 -13.99 13.20 -10.22
N TYR A 238 -14.34 12.37 -11.20
CA TYR A 238 -14.07 12.61 -12.61
C TYR A 238 -15.37 12.78 -13.37
N ASP A 239 -15.47 13.85 -14.14
CA ASP A 239 -16.64 14.18 -14.96
C ASP A 239 -16.32 13.99 -16.45
N ALA A 240 -17.22 13.33 -17.17
CA ALA A 240 -17.04 13.02 -18.59
C ALA A 240 -17.04 14.27 -19.49
N ASN A 241 -17.60 15.38 -19.01
CA ASN A 241 -17.65 16.69 -19.66
C ASN A 241 -17.98 16.59 -21.16
N GLY A 242 -19.12 15.96 -21.45
CA GLY A 242 -19.61 15.70 -22.82
C GLY A 242 -19.26 14.33 -23.39
N GLY A 243 -18.32 13.58 -22.80
CA GLY A 243 -18.08 12.17 -23.10
C GLY A 243 -19.14 11.23 -22.50
N THR A 244 -18.97 9.93 -22.68
CA THR A 244 -19.90 8.90 -22.15
C THR A 244 -19.16 7.76 -21.46
N GLY A 245 -19.84 6.94 -20.67
CA GLY A 245 -19.26 5.79 -19.96
C GLY A 245 -19.12 6.00 -18.46
N THR A 246 -18.33 5.14 -17.81
CA THR A 246 -18.14 5.13 -16.34
C THR A 246 -16.94 5.96 -15.92
N ALA A 247 -17.11 6.76 -14.87
CA ALA A 247 -16.03 7.54 -14.29
C ALA A 247 -14.95 6.65 -13.67
N PRO A 248 -13.65 7.03 -13.79
CA PRO A 248 -12.60 6.43 -12.99
C PRO A 248 -12.89 6.58 -11.49
N THR A 249 -12.40 5.63 -10.70
CA THR A 249 -12.52 5.65 -9.24
C THR A 249 -11.27 6.25 -8.60
N GLU A 250 -11.44 7.08 -7.56
CA GLU A 250 -10.36 7.65 -6.77
C GLU A 250 -10.63 7.44 -5.28
N SER A 251 -9.58 7.17 -4.50
CA SER A 251 -9.68 7.09 -3.04
C SER A 251 -9.75 8.49 -2.42
N VAL A 252 -10.48 8.63 -1.30
CA VAL A 252 -10.55 9.90 -0.54
C VAL A 252 -9.17 10.31 -0.01
N LYS A 253 -8.91 11.62 0.04
CA LYS A 253 -7.58 12.17 0.39
C LYS A 253 -7.70 13.33 1.36
N THR A 254 -6.68 13.52 2.20
CA THR A 254 -6.59 14.70 3.07
C THR A 254 -6.20 15.95 2.27
N ALA A 255 -6.62 17.13 2.71
CA ALA A 255 -6.18 18.38 2.10
C ALA A 255 -4.64 18.48 2.06
N GLY A 256 -4.08 18.95 0.95
CA GLY A 256 -2.65 19.06 0.70
C GLY A 256 -1.96 17.77 0.22
N ALA A 257 -2.61 16.61 0.29
CA ALA A 257 -2.08 15.38 -0.29
C ALA A 257 -1.96 15.51 -1.81
N THR A 258 -0.89 14.96 -2.39
CA THR A 258 -0.67 14.94 -3.83
C THR A 258 -0.92 13.55 -4.41
N PHE A 259 -1.46 13.49 -5.64
CA PHE A 259 -1.75 12.24 -6.33
C PHE A 259 -1.71 12.41 -7.85
N ALA A 260 -1.48 11.33 -8.60
CA ALA A 260 -1.61 11.35 -10.05
C ALA A 260 -3.09 11.24 -10.44
N ALA A 261 -3.55 12.07 -11.38
CA ALA A 261 -4.91 11.95 -11.91
C ALA A 261 -5.10 10.60 -12.61
N ALA A 262 -6.27 9.99 -12.44
CA ALA A 262 -6.59 8.68 -12.99
C ALA A 262 -6.63 8.68 -14.52
N ASN A 263 -6.39 7.53 -15.13
CA ASN A 263 -6.55 7.38 -16.57
C ASN A 263 -8.02 7.57 -16.98
N ASN A 264 -8.24 8.27 -18.10
CA ASN A 264 -9.58 8.40 -18.67
C ASN A 264 -10.17 7.05 -19.09
N THR A 265 -11.31 6.70 -18.51
CA THR A 265 -12.13 5.53 -18.88
C THR A 265 -13.36 5.93 -19.68
N PHE A 266 -13.63 7.23 -19.86
CA PHE A 266 -14.76 7.68 -20.66
C PHE A 266 -14.51 7.48 -22.15
N THR A 267 -15.57 7.14 -22.86
CA THR A 267 -15.64 7.15 -24.32
C THR A 267 -15.72 8.60 -24.80
N PRO A 268 -14.81 9.05 -25.69
CA PRO A 268 -14.84 10.40 -26.23
C PRO A 268 -16.14 10.72 -26.98
N PRO A 269 -16.56 11.99 -27.02
CA PRO A 269 -17.55 12.46 -27.97
C PRO A 269 -17.11 12.15 -29.42
N GLY A 270 -18.07 11.98 -30.32
CA GLY A 270 -17.80 11.67 -31.73
C GLY A 270 -16.80 12.65 -32.36
N GLY A 271 -15.78 12.11 -33.02
CA GLY A 271 -14.74 12.91 -33.68
C GLY A 271 -13.74 13.58 -32.74
N LYS A 272 -13.74 13.26 -31.44
CA LYS A 272 -12.79 13.81 -30.46
C LYS A 272 -11.97 12.71 -29.76
N LYS A 273 -10.88 13.10 -29.12
CA LYS A 273 -10.06 12.26 -28.24
C LYS A 273 -9.81 12.98 -26.92
N PHE A 274 -9.56 12.21 -25.86
CA PHE A 274 -9.22 12.75 -24.55
C PHE A 274 -7.88 13.52 -24.62
N LYS A 275 -7.85 14.72 -24.07
CA LYS A 275 -6.68 15.60 -24.04
C LYS A 275 -6.05 15.62 -22.64
N TYR A 276 -6.82 16.02 -21.62
CA TYR A 276 -6.37 16.13 -20.24
C TYR A 276 -7.54 16.28 -19.26
N TRP A 277 -7.26 16.19 -17.96
CA TRP A 277 -8.19 16.57 -16.90
C TRP A 277 -8.04 18.06 -16.57
N TYR A 278 -9.13 18.71 -16.16
CA TYR A 278 -9.12 20.13 -15.81
C TYR A 278 -10.04 20.42 -14.62
N THR A 279 -9.68 21.40 -13.78
CA THR A 279 -10.48 21.73 -12.57
C THR A 279 -11.73 22.58 -12.85
N ASN A 280 -11.93 23.02 -14.11
CA ASN A 280 -13.06 23.84 -14.52
C ASN A 280 -13.71 23.29 -15.81
N PRO A 281 -15.03 23.00 -15.83
CA PRO A 281 -15.69 22.43 -17.01
C PRO A 281 -15.56 23.30 -18.27
N LEU A 282 -15.46 24.63 -18.10
CA LEU A 282 -15.40 25.60 -19.20
C LEU A 282 -13.98 25.84 -19.73
N CYS A 283 -12.97 25.15 -19.18
CA CYS A 283 -11.56 25.32 -19.56
C CYS A 283 -11.03 26.76 -19.39
N THR A 284 -11.60 27.54 -18.46
CA THR A 284 -11.17 28.92 -18.16
C THR A 284 -10.73 29.04 -16.70
N GLY A 285 -9.57 29.67 -16.45
CA GLY A 285 -9.11 29.96 -15.08
C GLY A 285 -8.92 28.75 -14.15
N GLY A 286 -8.73 27.55 -14.69
CA GLY A 286 -8.44 26.32 -13.93
C GLY A 286 -7.03 25.78 -14.17
N THR A 287 -6.75 24.60 -13.64
CA THR A 287 -5.45 23.90 -13.76
C THR A 287 -5.62 22.65 -14.63
N ALA A 288 -4.70 22.46 -15.59
CA ALA A 288 -4.67 21.29 -16.46
C ALA A 288 -3.74 20.21 -15.90
N TYR A 289 -4.19 18.97 -15.96
CA TYR A 289 -3.41 17.78 -15.62
C TYR A 289 -3.32 16.91 -16.87
N ALA A 290 -2.21 17.08 -17.59
CA ALA A 290 -2.03 16.54 -18.93
C ALA A 290 -1.67 15.04 -18.94
N LYS A 291 -2.15 14.33 -19.96
CA LYS A 291 -1.82 12.91 -20.21
C LYS A 291 -0.33 12.69 -20.48
N ASP A 292 0.33 13.66 -21.10
CA ASP A 292 1.72 13.53 -21.59
C ASP A 292 2.75 14.15 -20.64
N ALA A 293 2.32 14.62 -19.46
CA ALA A 293 3.18 15.12 -18.41
C ALA A 293 3.11 14.14 -17.22
N PRO A 294 3.95 13.09 -17.19
CA PRO A 294 3.90 12.04 -16.16
C PRO A 294 4.06 12.54 -14.72
N ASP A 295 4.46 13.80 -14.53
CA ASP A 295 4.69 14.41 -13.21
C ASP A 295 3.58 15.38 -12.76
N ALA A 296 2.49 15.52 -13.53
CA ALA A 296 1.39 16.42 -13.17
C ALA A 296 0.58 15.84 -11.99
N THR A 297 1.05 16.14 -10.77
CA THR A 297 0.36 15.76 -9.53
C THR A 297 -0.74 16.76 -9.18
N VAL A 298 -1.91 16.24 -8.81
CA VAL A 298 -3.04 16.99 -8.29
C VAL A 298 -2.82 17.17 -6.78
N THR A 299 -2.88 18.42 -6.30
CA THR A 299 -2.90 18.73 -4.87
C THR A 299 -4.35 18.83 -4.39
N MET A 300 -4.73 17.99 -3.44
CA MET A 300 -6.11 17.95 -2.95
C MET A 300 -6.45 19.24 -2.19
N PRO A 301 -7.49 19.99 -2.61
CA PRO A 301 -7.92 21.18 -1.88
C PRO A 301 -8.68 20.80 -0.59
N ALA A 302 -8.98 21.79 0.24
CA ALA A 302 -9.82 21.62 1.44
C ALA A 302 -11.34 21.61 1.12
N HIS A 303 -11.72 20.90 0.05
CA HIS A 303 -13.09 20.64 -0.40
C HIS A 303 -13.09 19.51 -1.44
N ASP A 304 -14.27 18.96 -1.76
CA ASP A 304 -14.41 17.97 -2.82
C ASP A 304 -13.99 18.55 -4.18
N LEU A 305 -13.22 17.77 -4.94
CA LEU A 305 -12.65 18.17 -6.22
C LEU A 305 -13.35 17.41 -7.36
N ILE A 306 -13.69 18.12 -8.44
CA ILE A 306 -14.16 17.52 -9.69
C ILE A 306 -13.15 17.82 -10.79
N LEU A 307 -12.69 16.77 -11.47
CA LEU A 307 -11.81 16.84 -12.63
C LEU A 307 -12.60 16.54 -13.90
N TYR A 308 -12.69 17.53 -14.78
CA TYR A 308 -13.46 17.46 -16.02
C TYR A 308 -12.58 17.00 -17.17
N ALA A 309 -13.08 16.03 -17.94
CA ALA A 309 -12.39 15.60 -19.14
C ALA A 309 -12.36 16.73 -20.17
N VAL A 310 -11.22 16.96 -20.81
CA VAL A 310 -11.11 17.89 -21.93
C VAL A 310 -10.87 17.10 -23.19
N TRP A 311 -11.70 17.35 -24.20
CA TRP A 311 -11.67 16.65 -25.48
C TRP A 311 -11.10 17.58 -26.55
N GLU A 312 -10.23 17.04 -27.40
CA GLU A 312 -9.80 17.74 -28.62
C GLU A 312 -10.24 16.98 -29.86
N ASP A 313 -10.49 17.71 -30.94
CA ASP A 313 -10.91 17.09 -32.19
C ASP A 313 -9.82 16.14 -32.71
N VAL A 314 -10.22 14.95 -33.12
CA VAL A 314 -9.39 14.06 -33.91
C VAL A 314 -9.33 14.69 -35.30
N SER A 315 -8.22 15.33 -35.62
CA SER A 315 -8.00 15.89 -36.95
C SER A 315 -8.23 14.80 -38.00
N THR A 316 -9.29 14.96 -38.79
CA THR A 316 -9.59 14.14 -39.97
C THR A 316 -8.87 14.65 -41.21
N ALA A 317 -8.09 15.74 -41.09
CA ALA A 317 -7.24 16.20 -42.16
C ALA A 317 -6.22 15.12 -42.47
N VAL A 318 -6.34 14.54 -43.67
CA VAL A 318 -5.35 13.62 -44.20
C VAL A 318 -4.00 14.32 -44.17
N LYS A 319 -3.08 13.84 -43.32
CA LYS A 319 -1.71 14.33 -43.34
C LYS A 319 -1.06 13.84 -44.63
N ARG A 320 -0.47 14.77 -45.38
CA ARG A 320 0.24 14.47 -46.63
C ARG A 320 1.70 14.85 -46.50
N GLY A 321 2.58 14.00 -47.00
CA GLY A 321 3.98 14.33 -47.25
C GLY A 321 4.18 14.57 -48.76
N TYR A 322 5.28 15.23 -49.14
CA TYR A 322 5.62 15.37 -50.56
C TYR A 322 6.48 14.20 -51.03
N LEU A 323 6.06 13.55 -52.12
CA LEU A 323 6.87 12.60 -52.85
C LEU A 323 7.59 13.35 -53.97
N GLU A 324 8.89 13.54 -53.79
CA GLU A 324 9.78 14.11 -54.79
C GLU A 324 10.62 13.01 -55.43
N VAL A 325 10.53 12.90 -56.75
CA VAL A 325 11.32 11.94 -57.52
C VAL A 325 11.99 12.66 -58.68
N LYS A 326 13.31 12.50 -58.78
CA LYS A 326 14.09 12.97 -59.92
C LYS A 326 14.71 11.80 -60.66
N THR A 327 14.83 11.93 -61.97
CA THR A 327 15.59 10.97 -62.80
C THR A 327 16.93 11.57 -63.18
N LEU A 328 18.01 10.85 -62.92
CA LEU A 328 19.35 11.24 -63.35
C LEU A 328 19.83 10.30 -64.46
N ALA A 329 20.21 10.88 -65.61
CA ALA A 329 20.60 10.19 -66.85
C ALA A 329 19.44 9.48 -67.59
N GLY A 330 19.74 8.40 -68.33
CA GLY A 330 18.87 7.85 -69.37
C GLY A 330 17.86 6.81 -68.88
N GLY A 331 16.84 7.24 -68.12
CA GLY A 331 15.72 6.37 -67.76
C GLY A 331 14.48 7.15 -67.32
N ALA A 332 13.44 6.42 -66.97
CA ALA A 332 12.16 6.95 -66.51
C ALA A 332 11.66 6.17 -65.30
N VAL A 333 10.76 6.77 -64.52
CA VAL A 333 10.14 6.16 -63.34
C VAL A 333 8.63 6.13 -63.52
N LYS A 334 7.96 5.08 -63.06
CA LYS A 334 6.50 4.99 -62.93
C LYS A 334 6.12 4.90 -61.46
N LEU A 335 4.95 5.43 -61.13
CA LEU A 335 4.37 5.37 -59.79
C LEU A 335 3.20 4.39 -59.80
N ASN A 336 3.16 3.47 -58.83
CA ASN A 336 2.03 2.58 -58.54
C ASN A 336 1.45 1.83 -59.76
N GLY A 337 2.31 1.40 -60.69
CA GLY A 337 1.89 0.68 -61.90
C GLY A 337 1.29 1.55 -63.01
N ASP A 338 1.42 2.88 -62.90
CA ASP A 338 0.88 3.82 -63.88
C ASP A 338 1.39 3.55 -65.31
N SER A 339 0.50 3.78 -66.27
CA SER A 339 0.78 3.57 -67.69
C SER A 339 1.84 4.54 -68.22
N ALA A 340 1.80 5.80 -67.76
CA ALA A 340 2.75 6.86 -68.12
C ALA A 340 3.88 7.02 -67.08
N PRO A 341 5.10 7.37 -67.51
CA PRO A 341 6.18 7.70 -66.58
C PRO A 341 5.95 9.07 -65.93
N LEU A 342 6.52 9.25 -64.74
CA LEU A 342 6.65 10.53 -64.06
C LEU A 342 7.49 11.51 -64.89
N SER A 343 7.27 12.81 -64.67
CA SER A 343 8.19 13.85 -65.15
C SER A 343 9.59 13.66 -64.56
N THR A 344 10.61 14.18 -65.24
CA THR A 344 12.01 14.07 -64.80
C THR A 344 12.28 14.73 -63.45
N VAL A 345 11.42 15.68 -63.08
CA VAL A 345 11.29 16.26 -61.74
C VAL A 345 9.80 16.15 -61.38
N TYR A 346 9.47 15.26 -60.47
CA TYR A 346 8.13 15.03 -59.94
C TYR A 346 8.07 15.50 -58.49
N SER A 347 6.98 16.17 -58.11
CA SER A 347 6.71 16.58 -56.73
C SER A 347 5.20 16.70 -56.56
N GLU A 348 4.61 15.79 -55.80
CA GLU A 348 3.17 15.82 -55.49
C GLU A 348 2.94 15.38 -54.04
N PRO A 349 1.88 15.89 -53.38
CA PRO A 349 1.52 15.47 -52.04
C PRO A 349 0.84 14.10 -52.06
N CYS A 350 1.34 13.16 -51.27
CA CYS A 350 0.80 11.82 -51.08
C CYS A 350 0.31 11.63 -49.64
N GLU A 351 -0.72 10.81 -49.44
CA GLU A 351 -1.27 10.55 -48.11
C GLU A 351 -0.28 9.75 -47.25
N MET A 352 -0.09 10.15 -46.00
CA MET A 352 0.85 9.49 -45.11
C MET A 352 0.37 8.08 -44.74
N GLY A 353 1.28 7.13 -44.83
CA GLY A 353 1.10 5.71 -44.58
C GLY A 353 0.60 4.93 -45.79
N ASP A 354 0.46 5.54 -46.96
CA ASP A 354 0.13 4.82 -48.19
C ASP A 354 1.37 4.14 -48.77
N PRO A 355 1.23 2.93 -49.32
CA PRO A 355 2.32 2.29 -50.05
C PRO A 355 2.57 3.04 -51.36
N ILE A 356 3.85 3.33 -51.61
CA ILE A 356 4.36 3.93 -52.82
C ILE A 356 5.28 2.91 -53.48
N ARG A 357 4.90 2.47 -54.68
CA ARG A 357 5.72 1.61 -55.53
C ARG A 357 6.30 2.44 -56.67
N LEU A 358 7.62 2.48 -56.76
CA LEU A 358 8.37 3.18 -57.80
C LEU A 358 9.06 2.17 -58.71
N GLU A 359 8.78 2.26 -60.00
CA GLU A 359 9.33 1.35 -61.01
C GLU A 359 10.24 2.12 -61.97
N ALA A 360 11.55 1.92 -61.84
CA ALA A 360 12.56 2.51 -62.71
C ALA A 360 12.77 1.66 -63.97
N LYS A 361 12.65 2.30 -65.14
CA LYS A 361 12.90 1.69 -66.44
C LYS A 361 14.00 2.44 -67.17
N ALA A 362 15.10 1.75 -67.44
CA ALA A 362 16.20 2.32 -68.20
C ALA A 362 15.83 2.50 -69.69
N ASN A 363 16.30 3.58 -70.29
CA ASN A 363 16.24 3.77 -71.73
C ASN A 363 17.27 2.88 -72.43
N SER A 364 17.13 2.74 -73.74
CA SER A 364 18.12 2.00 -74.55
C SER A 364 19.54 2.52 -74.32
N GLY A 365 20.48 1.62 -74.04
CA GLY A 365 21.88 1.97 -73.77
C GLY A 365 22.18 2.39 -72.34
N TYR A 366 21.21 2.30 -71.42
CA TYR A 366 21.36 2.57 -70.00
C TYR A 366 20.94 1.36 -69.15
N ILE A 367 21.40 1.34 -67.91
CA ILE A 367 20.95 0.44 -66.85
C ILE A 367 20.49 1.26 -65.64
N PHE A 368 19.56 0.71 -64.87
CA PHE A 368 19.25 1.27 -63.56
C PHE A 368 20.39 0.97 -62.59
N ALA A 369 20.91 1.99 -61.91
CA ALA A 369 21.98 1.83 -60.94
C ALA A 369 21.43 1.69 -59.52
N TYR A 370 20.68 2.69 -59.05
CA TYR A 370 20.11 2.70 -57.70
C TYR A 370 19.13 3.85 -57.45
N TRP A 371 18.34 3.71 -56.38
CA TRP A 371 17.59 4.77 -55.73
C TRP A 371 18.48 5.48 -54.70
N LEU A 372 18.63 6.79 -54.82
CA LEU A 372 19.37 7.65 -53.90
C LEU A 372 18.39 8.48 -53.07
N ASN A 373 18.49 8.41 -51.75
CA ASN A 373 17.82 9.37 -50.87
C ASN A 373 18.65 10.66 -50.82
N VAL A 374 18.02 11.78 -51.18
CA VAL A 374 18.69 13.09 -51.27
C VAL A 374 19.06 13.63 -49.89
N GLU A 375 18.18 13.45 -48.90
CA GLU A 375 18.36 13.97 -47.53
C GLU A 375 19.59 13.33 -46.87
N SER A 376 19.74 12.01 -46.99
CA SER A 376 20.83 11.25 -46.37
C SER A 376 22.02 10.98 -47.30
N SER A 377 21.94 11.36 -48.57
CA SER A 377 22.92 10.98 -49.61
C SER A 377 23.19 9.46 -49.67
N SER A 378 22.20 8.66 -49.30
CA SER A 378 22.35 7.20 -49.14
C SER A 378 21.66 6.44 -50.24
N VAL A 379 22.32 5.38 -50.71
CA VAL A 379 21.70 4.42 -51.63
C VAL A 379 20.77 3.52 -50.84
N ILE A 380 19.47 3.62 -51.12
CA ILE A 380 18.43 2.94 -50.35
C ILE A 380 17.96 1.64 -50.99
N SER A 381 18.12 1.50 -52.31
CA SER A 381 17.80 0.28 -53.04
C SER A 381 18.54 0.23 -54.37
N THR A 382 19.02 -0.95 -54.76
CA THR A 382 19.53 -1.26 -56.10
C THR A 382 18.51 -2.00 -56.96
N SER A 383 17.32 -2.28 -56.41
CA SER A 383 16.20 -2.84 -57.16
C SER A 383 15.50 -1.74 -57.96
N PRO A 384 15.24 -1.93 -59.27
CA PRO A 384 14.48 -0.96 -60.05
C PRO A 384 13.02 -0.86 -59.61
N ASP A 385 12.49 -1.90 -58.98
CA ASP A 385 11.18 -1.90 -58.34
C ASP A 385 11.38 -1.68 -56.83
N TYR A 386 10.87 -0.57 -56.31
CA TYR A 386 11.08 -0.15 -54.93
C TYR A 386 9.76 0.27 -54.28
N GLU A 387 9.41 -0.42 -53.19
CA GLU A 387 8.25 -0.11 -52.37
C GLU A 387 8.67 0.59 -51.07
N ILE A 388 7.95 1.65 -50.72
CA ILE A 388 8.14 2.41 -49.49
C ILE A 388 6.79 2.91 -48.97
N ILE A 389 6.66 3.04 -47.66
CA ILE A 389 5.49 3.67 -47.04
C ILE A 389 5.70 5.19 -47.01
N MET A 390 4.69 5.95 -47.45
CA MET A 390 4.76 7.40 -47.46
C MET A 390 4.83 7.97 -46.03
N GLY A 391 5.98 8.52 -45.66
CA GLY A 391 6.19 9.19 -44.39
C GLY A 391 5.90 10.69 -44.46
N SER A 392 6.59 11.49 -43.65
CA SER A 392 6.47 12.95 -43.63
C SER A 392 6.94 13.61 -44.94
N GLY A 393 7.72 12.90 -45.75
CA GLY A 393 8.19 13.31 -47.06
C GLY A 393 9.27 12.37 -47.58
N ILE A 394 9.37 12.23 -48.89
CA ILE A 394 10.33 11.35 -49.56
C ILE A 394 10.97 12.14 -50.69
N ASN A 395 12.31 12.22 -50.72
CA ASN A 395 13.05 12.87 -51.80
C ASN A 395 14.10 11.93 -52.38
N LEU A 396 13.82 11.40 -53.57
CA LEU A 396 14.61 10.36 -54.22
C LEU A 396 15.13 10.79 -55.59
N ILE A 397 16.27 10.23 -55.95
CA ILE A 397 16.78 10.22 -57.32
C ILE A 397 16.87 8.78 -57.81
N ALA A 398 16.19 8.49 -58.92
CA ALA A 398 16.46 7.30 -59.72
C ALA A 398 17.72 7.55 -60.56
N VAL A 399 18.82 6.89 -60.19
CA VAL A 399 20.10 7.04 -60.89
C VAL A 399 20.23 5.95 -61.94
N PHE A 400 20.43 6.35 -63.19
CA PHE A 400 20.75 5.48 -64.30
C PHE A 400 22.21 5.68 -64.71
N SER A 401 22.86 4.62 -65.17
CA SER A 401 24.20 4.68 -65.75
C SER A 401 24.19 4.12 -67.17
N LYS A 402 25.16 4.52 -67.98
CA LYS A 402 25.29 3.95 -69.33
C LYS A 402 25.56 2.45 -69.20
N ALA A 403 24.89 1.64 -70.02
CA ALA A 403 25.13 0.20 -70.05
C ALA A 403 26.60 -0.06 -70.45
N PRO A 404 27.32 -0.94 -69.73
CA PRO A 404 28.69 -1.27 -70.08
C PRO A 404 28.79 -1.80 -71.52
N ALA A 405 29.73 -1.26 -72.29
CA ALA A 405 29.98 -1.65 -73.67
C ALA A 405 31.34 -2.35 -73.83
N ALA A 406 31.41 -3.29 -74.77
CA ALA A 406 32.67 -3.93 -75.15
C ALA A 406 33.61 -2.87 -75.76
N GLY A 407 34.57 -2.38 -74.97
CA GLY A 407 35.49 -1.31 -75.36
C GLY A 407 35.57 -0.15 -74.37
N ASP A 408 34.74 -0.11 -73.32
CA ASP A 408 34.84 0.94 -72.30
C ASP A 408 36.24 0.95 -71.65
N THR A 409 36.81 2.15 -71.56
CA THR A 409 38.15 2.41 -71.02
C THR A 409 38.12 3.08 -69.66
N CYS A 410 36.94 3.29 -69.08
CA CYS A 410 36.74 3.97 -67.80
C CYS A 410 35.50 3.41 -67.10
N TYR A 411 35.57 3.27 -65.79
CA TYR A 411 34.52 2.70 -64.94
C TYR A 411 34.28 3.55 -63.69
N THR A 412 33.06 3.54 -63.17
CA THR A 412 32.71 4.29 -61.97
C THR A 412 32.97 3.46 -60.71
N VAL A 413 33.71 4.04 -59.76
CA VAL A 413 33.92 3.50 -58.42
C VAL A 413 33.21 4.38 -57.41
N THR A 414 32.28 3.80 -56.65
CA THR A 414 31.53 4.48 -55.59
C THR A 414 31.89 3.88 -54.22
N PHE A 415 32.48 4.71 -53.36
CA PHE A 415 32.74 4.39 -51.95
C PHE A 415 31.55 4.78 -51.08
N LYS A 416 31.10 3.86 -50.23
CA LYS A 416 29.97 4.06 -49.32
C LYS A 416 30.33 3.70 -47.88
N ASP A 417 29.69 4.38 -46.93
CA ASP A 417 29.74 3.93 -45.54
C ASP A 417 28.90 2.66 -45.30
N LYS A 418 28.94 2.13 -44.07
CA LYS A 418 28.19 0.94 -43.67
C LYS A 418 26.67 1.09 -43.88
N ASN A 419 26.15 2.31 -43.85
CA ASN A 419 24.72 2.62 -43.94
C ASN A 419 24.29 3.01 -45.37
N GLY A 420 25.19 2.92 -46.34
CA GLY A 420 24.91 3.19 -47.76
C GLY A 420 25.10 4.64 -48.19
N ARG A 421 25.53 5.55 -47.29
CA ARG A 421 25.85 6.94 -47.66
C ARG A 421 27.03 6.97 -48.61
N ILE A 422 26.88 7.66 -49.73
CA ILE A 422 27.97 7.84 -50.68
C ILE A 422 28.99 8.83 -50.09
N LEU A 423 30.24 8.38 -49.99
CA LEU A 423 31.36 9.16 -49.46
C LEU A 423 32.18 9.78 -50.59
N GLN A 424 32.38 9.02 -51.66
CA GLN A 424 33.12 9.44 -52.85
C GLN A 424 32.61 8.64 -54.05
N SER A 425 32.50 9.27 -55.20
CA SER A 425 32.23 8.60 -56.47
C SER A 425 33.14 9.19 -57.56
N THR A 426 33.86 8.36 -58.29
CA THR A 426 34.80 8.82 -59.32
C THR A 426 34.90 7.85 -60.49
N ASN A 427 35.28 8.38 -61.65
CA ASN A 427 35.57 7.59 -62.84
C ASN A 427 37.07 7.24 -62.87
N VAL A 428 37.38 5.97 -63.12
CA VAL A 428 38.73 5.41 -63.09
C VAL A 428 38.98 4.70 -64.41
N ALA A 429 40.11 5.00 -65.06
CA ALA A 429 40.51 4.29 -66.27
C ALA A 429 40.61 2.77 -66.02
N LYS A 430 40.33 1.97 -67.03
CA LYS A 430 40.43 0.51 -66.97
C LYS A 430 41.83 0.09 -66.51
N ASN A 431 41.87 -0.85 -65.57
CA ASN A 431 43.05 -1.32 -64.85
C ASN A 431 43.74 -0.26 -63.96
N GLY A 432 43.19 0.94 -63.86
CA GLY A 432 43.66 1.98 -62.96
C GLY A 432 43.27 1.71 -61.51
N SER A 433 43.80 2.54 -60.61
CA SER A 433 43.55 2.48 -59.17
C SER A 433 42.93 3.78 -58.65
N VAL A 434 42.23 3.70 -57.52
CA VAL A 434 41.71 4.87 -56.80
C VAL A 434 42.02 4.76 -55.32
N THR A 435 42.46 5.86 -54.72
CA THR A 435 42.67 5.96 -53.28
C THR A 435 41.31 6.07 -52.58
N PRO A 436 40.97 5.15 -51.67
CA PRO A 436 39.74 5.23 -50.90
C PRO A 436 39.69 6.51 -50.03
N PRO A 437 38.49 7.05 -49.76
CA PRO A 437 38.34 8.16 -48.82
C PRO A 437 38.62 7.72 -47.38
N ILE A 438 38.68 8.69 -46.46
CA ILE A 438 38.69 8.39 -45.03
C ILE A 438 37.33 7.78 -44.65
N ALA A 439 37.35 6.59 -44.07
CA ALA A 439 36.13 5.93 -43.61
C ALA A 439 35.53 6.72 -42.43
N PRO A 440 34.20 6.96 -42.41
CA PRO A 440 33.56 7.66 -41.32
C PRO A 440 33.78 6.94 -39.98
N PRO A 441 34.05 7.68 -38.91
CA PRO A 441 34.11 7.12 -37.58
C PRO A 441 32.72 6.62 -37.16
N LEU A 442 32.69 5.46 -36.51
CA LEU A 442 31.46 4.83 -36.03
C LEU A 442 31.62 4.50 -34.55
N PHE A 443 30.65 4.95 -33.76
CA PHE A 443 30.57 4.70 -32.32
C PHE A 443 30.70 3.20 -32.05
N GLY A 444 31.67 2.79 -31.21
CA GLY A 444 31.79 1.39 -30.74
C GLY A 444 32.38 0.43 -31.77
N TYR A 445 32.83 0.96 -32.90
CA TYR A 445 33.42 0.20 -33.99
C TYR A 445 34.77 0.81 -34.40
N SER A 446 35.65 -0.04 -34.90
CA SER A 446 36.89 0.35 -35.57
C SER A 446 36.79 0.01 -37.05
N PHE A 447 37.20 0.93 -37.91
CA PHE A 447 37.33 0.64 -39.34
C PHE A 447 38.32 -0.51 -39.53
N SER A 448 37.94 -1.50 -40.34
CA SER A 448 38.78 -2.66 -40.61
C SER A 448 39.37 -2.58 -42.01
N HIS A 449 38.53 -2.53 -43.04
CA HIS A 449 38.95 -2.48 -44.44
C HIS A 449 37.80 -2.05 -45.33
N TRP A 450 38.08 -1.81 -46.61
CA TRP A 450 37.08 -1.63 -47.65
C TRP A 450 36.69 -2.98 -48.25
N SER A 451 35.41 -3.18 -48.58
CA SER A 451 34.88 -4.49 -48.99
C SER A 451 35.50 -5.08 -50.26
N HIS A 452 36.13 -4.26 -51.09
CA HIS A 452 36.80 -4.66 -52.32
C HIS A 452 38.11 -3.89 -52.48
N SER A 453 39.07 -4.49 -53.19
CA SER A 453 40.30 -3.80 -53.61
C SER A 453 39.98 -2.72 -54.63
N SER A 454 40.60 -1.55 -54.49
CA SER A 454 40.52 -0.44 -55.43
C SER A 454 41.80 -0.27 -56.28
N GLY A 455 42.65 -1.31 -56.32
CA GLY A 455 43.96 -1.28 -56.98
C GLY A 455 43.93 -1.61 -58.49
N SER A 456 42.86 -2.22 -59.00
CA SER A 456 42.69 -2.49 -60.44
C SER A 456 41.22 -2.56 -60.81
N VAL A 457 40.71 -1.47 -61.38
CA VAL A 457 39.28 -1.32 -61.72
C VAL A 457 39.01 -1.86 -63.11
N THR A 458 38.12 -2.85 -63.23
CA THR A 458 37.80 -3.51 -64.52
C THR A 458 36.31 -3.49 -64.87
N SER A 459 35.48 -2.98 -63.96
CA SER A 459 34.04 -2.75 -64.14
C SER A 459 33.62 -1.64 -63.16
N ASP A 460 32.37 -1.19 -63.25
CA ASP A 460 31.80 -0.36 -62.19
C ASP A 460 31.81 -1.13 -60.86
N MET A 461 32.13 -0.45 -59.75
CA MET A 461 32.29 -1.06 -58.44
C MET A 461 31.64 -0.22 -57.34
N VAL A 462 30.93 -0.89 -56.42
CA VAL A 462 30.52 -0.31 -55.15
C VAL A 462 31.39 -0.91 -54.05
N ILE A 463 32.09 -0.04 -53.32
CA ILE A 463 33.03 -0.42 -52.27
C ILE A 463 32.51 0.14 -50.94
N THR A 464 32.21 -0.75 -49.99
CA THR A 464 31.59 -0.40 -48.71
C THR A 464 32.61 -0.47 -47.58
N ALA A 465 32.59 0.47 -46.65
CA ALA A 465 33.43 0.43 -45.47
C ALA A 465 33.01 -0.71 -44.54
N VAL A 466 33.96 -1.56 -44.16
CA VAL A 466 33.76 -2.70 -43.25
C VAL A 466 34.35 -2.35 -41.88
N TYR A 467 33.55 -2.58 -40.83
CA TYR A 467 33.89 -2.26 -39.45
C TYR A 467 33.88 -3.49 -38.57
N VAL A 468 34.72 -3.47 -37.53
CA VAL A 468 34.77 -4.48 -36.48
C VAL A 468 34.38 -3.83 -35.16
N ARG A 469 33.49 -4.48 -34.40
CA ARG A 469 33.04 -4.01 -33.09
C ARG A 469 34.23 -3.98 -32.12
N LYS A 470 34.33 -2.91 -31.32
CA LYS A 470 35.36 -2.78 -30.28
C LYS A 470 35.15 -3.82 -29.18
N ALA A 471 36.22 -4.07 -28.41
CA ALA A 471 36.25 -5.13 -27.41
C ALA A 471 35.69 -4.70 -26.04
N ASP A 472 35.28 -3.44 -25.90
CA ASP A 472 34.73 -2.90 -24.65
C ASP A 472 33.39 -3.57 -24.35
N ASP A 473 33.30 -4.12 -23.15
CA ASP A 473 32.11 -4.78 -22.64
C ASP A 473 31.36 -3.86 -21.66
N HIS A 474 30.05 -4.00 -21.64
CA HIS A 474 29.14 -3.34 -20.72
C HIS A 474 28.23 -4.35 -20.04
N THR A 475 27.96 -4.11 -18.76
CA THR A 475 27.10 -4.99 -17.98
C THR A 475 25.64 -4.69 -18.25
N VAL A 476 24.85 -5.71 -18.58
CA VAL A 476 23.39 -5.65 -18.58
C VAL A 476 22.90 -6.36 -17.32
N THR A 477 22.12 -5.65 -16.50
CA THR A 477 21.46 -6.20 -15.32
C THR A 477 19.94 -6.20 -15.53
N VAL A 478 19.26 -7.24 -15.06
CA VAL A 478 17.81 -7.43 -15.18
C VAL A 478 17.20 -7.57 -13.80
N THR A 479 16.17 -6.78 -13.50
CA THR A 479 15.40 -6.84 -12.26
C THR A 479 13.97 -7.27 -12.56
N GLY A 480 13.43 -8.25 -11.83
CA GLY A 480 12.10 -8.82 -12.10
C GLY A 480 12.02 -9.65 -13.39
N GLY A 481 13.16 -10.11 -13.87
CA GLY A 481 13.28 -10.95 -15.06
C GLY A 481 14.68 -11.55 -15.18
N THR A 482 14.91 -12.24 -16.28
CA THR A 482 16.16 -12.91 -16.60
C THR A 482 16.64 -12.59 -18.00
N LEU A 483 17.94 -12.78 -18.23
CA LEU A 483 18.49 -12.86 -19.57
C LEU A 483 18.01 -14.17 -20.22
N SER A 484 17.76 -14.14 -21.53
CA SER A 484 17.42 -15.35 -22.30
C SER A 484 18.49 -16.45 -22.23
N THR A 485 19.73 -16.09 -21.92
CA THR A 485 20.86 -17.01 -21.68
C THR A 485 20.89 -17.57 -20.26
N GLY A 486 19.97 -17.18 -19.38
CA GLY A 486 19.96 -17.49 -17.95
C GLY A 486 20.64 -16.41 -17.10
N GLY A 487 20.27 -16.36 -15.81
CA GLY A 487 20.77 -15.37 -14.86
C GLY A 487 20.12 -13.99 -14.98
N ASN A 488 20.53 -13.06 -14.11
CA ASN A 488 20.02 -11.69 -14.05
C ASN A 488 21.08 -10.63 -14.43
N ASN A 489 22.29 -11.06 -14.79
CA ASN A 489 23.33 -10.16 -15.29
C ASN A 489 24.21 -10.83 -16.34
N GLY A 490 24.83 -10.02 -17.19
CA GLY A 490 25.73 -10.48 -18.25
C GLY A 490 26.59 -9.35 -18.80
N SER A 491 27.72 -9.72 -19.39
CA SER A 491 28.69 -8.79 -20.00
C SER A 491 28.57 -8.88 -21.51
N TYR A 492 28.31 -7.75 -22.17
CA TYR A 492 28.05 -7.69 -23.61
C TYR A 492 28.75 -6.50 -24.25
N ARG A 493 29.27 -6.69 -25.46
CA ARG A 493 29.82 -5.59 -26.26
C ARG A 493 28.72 -4.68 -26.78
N PHE A 494 29.05 -3.41 -27.02
CA PHE A 494 28.15 -2.45 -27.66
C PHE A 494 27.46 -3.01 -28.91
N ASP A 495 26.17 -2.71 -29.08
CA ASP A 495 25.39 -3.07 -30.27
C ASP A 495 25.29 -4.60 -30.48
N MET A 496 25.43 -5.38 -29.42
CA MET A 496 25.04 -6.80 -29.38
C MET A 496 23.56 -6.92 -29.00
N PRO A 497 22.77 -7.76 -29.69
CA PRO A 497 21.40 -8.01 -29.29
C PRO A 497 21.36 -8.81 -27.99
N VAL A 498 20.63 -8.31 -27.01
CA VAL A 498 20.37 -8.96 -25.73
C VAL A 498 18.87 -9.13 -25.59
N THR A 499 18.44 -10.37 -25.29
CA THR A 499 17.03 -10.68 -25.05
C THR A 499 16.80 -10.91 -23.58
N VAL A 500 15.82 -10.22 -23.02
CA VAL A 500 15.34 -10.36 -21.64
C VAL A 500 13.93 -10.95 -21.61
N VAL A 501 13.63 -11.68 -20.55
CA VAL A 501 12.33 -12.33 -20.31
C VAL A 501 11.87 -11.96 -18.91
N ALA A 502 10.66 -11.39 -18.81
CA ALA A 502 10.09 -11.01 -17.52
C ALA A 502 9.78 -12.27 -16.72
N ASP A 503 9.97 -12.20 -15.40
CA ASP A 503 9.64 -13.31 -14.52
C ASP A 503 8.12 -13.55 -14.52
N THR A 504 7.72 -14.71 -13.98
CA THR A 504 6.31 -14.94 -13.69
C THR A 504 5.82 -13.86 -12.74
N ALA A 505 4.72 -13.20 -13.10
CA ALA A 505 4.17 -12.13 -12.29
C ALA A 505 3.77 -12.66 -10.91
N PRO A 506 4.02 -11.91 -9.81
CA PRO A 506 3.56 -12.28 -8.48
C PRO A 506 2.04 -12.46 -8.42
N ASP A 507 1.55 -13.21 -7.42
CA ASP A 507 0.11 -13.46 -7.23
C ASP A 507 -0.71 -12.16 -7.25
N GLY A 508 -1.79 -12.15 -8.02
CA GLY A 508 -2.66 -10.99 -8.19
C GLY A 508 -2.15 -9.92 -9.15
N ARG A 509 -0.98 -10.09 -9.78
CA ARG A 509 -0.38 -9.14 -10.72
C ARG A 509 -0.13 -9.75 -12.11
N LYS A 510 0.12 -8.87 -13.08
CA LYS A 510 0.51 -9.18 -14.46
C LYS A 510 1.66 -8.28 -14.91
N PHE A 511 2.45 -8.75 -15.88
CA PHE A 511 3.49 -7.94 -16.50
C PHE A 511 2.88 -6.73 -17.22
N SER A 512 3.51 -5.57 -17.06
CA SER A 512 3.09 -4.31 -17.69
C SER A 512 4.06 -3.90 -18.80
N HIS A 513 5.34 -3.72 -18.46
CA HIS A 513 6.36 -3.25 -19.39
C HIS A 513 7.77 -3.39 -18.82
N TRP A 514 8.76 -3.19 -19.68
CA TRP A 514 10.15 -2.99 -19.32
C TRP A 514 10.45 -1.50 -19.19
N GLU A 515 11.24 -1.14 -18.19
CA GLU A 515 11.88 0.16 -18.05
C GLU A 515 13.39 0.06 -18.23
N GLN A 516 13.98 1.06 -18.89
CA GLN A 516 15.41 1.34 -18.92
C GLN A 516 15.60 2.77 -18.38
N ASP A 517 16.42 2.93 -17.35
CA ASP A 517 16.70 4.24 -16.72
C ASP A 517 15.42 4.99 -16.30
N GLY A 518 14.44 4.24 -15.75
CA GLY A 518 13.14 4.76 -15.33
C GLY A 518 12.18 5.11 -16.47
N LYS A 519 12.55 4.85 -17.73
CA LYS A 519 11.71 5.09 -18.91
C LYS A 519 11.20 3.79 -19.49
N LYS A 520 9.91 3.75 -19.80
CA LYS A 520 9.29 2.63 -20.50
C LYS A 520 9.94 2.39 -21.87
N VAL A 521 10.36 1.16 -22.17
CA VAL A 521 11.05 0.80 -23.44
C VAL A 521 10.38 -0.33 -24.22
N SER A 522 9.61 -1.21 -23.57
CA SER A 522 8.79 -2.20 -24.29
C SER A 522 7.60 -2.71 -23.50
N THR A 523 6.50 -3.05 -24.17
CA THR A 523 5.34 -3.73 -23.56
C THR A 523 5.36 -5.25 -23.72
N LYS A 524 6.38 -5.81 -24.36
CA LYS A 524 6.51 -7.25 -24.59
C LYS A 524 7.24 -7.89 -23.42
N SER A 525 6.68 -8.94 -22.83
CA SER A 525 7.31 -9.68 -21.72
C SER A 525 8.65 -10.29 -22.12
N THR A 526 8.83 -10.61 -23.40
CA THR A 526 10.13 -10.90 -24.02
C THR A 526 10.53 -9.72 -24.89
N PHE A 527 11.69 -9.13 -24.59
CA PHE A 527 12.17 -7.94 -25.26
C PHE A 527 13.63 -8.11 -25.68
N THR A 528 13.94 -7.78 -26.94
CA THR A 528 15.30 -7.76 -27.47
C THR A 528 15.71 -6.32 -27.74
N PHE A 529 16.83 -5.91 -27.16
CA PHE A 529 17.43 -4.58 -27.34
C PHE A 529 18.91 -4.72 -27.66
N PHE A 530 19.58 -3.62 -28.01
CA PHE A 530 21.01 -3.62 -28.32
C PHE A 530 21.78 -2.95 -27.18
N THR A 531 22.82 -3.64 -26.67
CA THR A 531 23.62 -3.14 -25.54
C THR A 531 24.18 -1.73 -25.84
N PRO A 532 23.90 -0.71 -25.02
CA PRO A 532 24.49 0.62 -25.18
C PRO A 532 25.96 0.65 -24.74
N MET A 533 26.61 1.80 -24.83
CA MET A 533 28.03 1.96 -24.45
C MET A 533 28.25 2.20 -22.95
N GLU A 534 27.35 1.69 -22.15
CA GLU A 534 27.34 1.89 -20.72
C GLU A 534 26.64 0.72 -20.04
N ASN A 535 26.86 0.60 -18.74
CA ASN A 535 26.17 -0.41 -17.96
C ASN A 535 24.68 -0.06 -17.91
N THR A 536 23.82 -1.04 -18.16
CA THR A 536 22.37 -0.84 -18.29
C THR A 536 21.63 -1.72 -17.32
N THR A 537 20.58 -1.18 -16.72
CA THR A 537 19.61 -1.96 -15.94
C THR A 537 18.26 -1.94 -16.63
N LEU A 538 17.71 -3.12 -16.89
CA LEU A 538 16.30 -3.28 -17.26
C LEU A 538 15.48 -3.74 -16.06
N VAL A 539 14.32 -3.11 -15.87
CA VAL A 539 13.40 -3.41 -14.79
C VAL A 539 12.06 -3.86 -15.37
N ALA A 540 11.62 -5.07 -15.01
CA ALA A 540 10.28 -5.54 -15.32
C ALA A 540 9.27 -4.93 -14.34
N VAL A 541 8.29 -4.21 -14.87
CA VAL A 541 7.23 -3.59 -14.09
C VAL A 541 5.99 -4.48 -14.15
N PHE A 542 5.46 -4.83 -12.97
CA PHE A 542 4.22 -5.59 -12.80
C PHE A 542 3.12 -4.67 -12.28
N VAL A 543 1.86 -4.91 -12.65
CA VAL A 543 0.68 -4.16 -12.17
C VAL A 543 -0.39 -5.14 -11.72
N ASP A 544 -1.34 -4.72 -10.89
CA ASP A 544 -2.43 -5.59 -10.45
C ASP A 544 -3.22 -6.12 -11.64
N ASN A 545 -3.79 -7.32 -11.50
CA ASN A 545 -4.53 -7.98 -12.57
C ASN A 545 -5.71 -7.14 -13.09
N GLY A 546 -6.38 -6.41 -12.19
CA GLY A 546 -7.43 -5.44 -12.54
C GLY A 546 -6.93 -4.13 -13.14
N GLY A 547 -5.63 -3.85 -13.07
CA GLY A 547 -5.02 -2.64 -13.64
C GLY A 547 -5.13 -2.62 -15.18
N VAL A 548 -5.49 -1.48 -15.74
CA VAL A 548 -5.56 -1.30 -17.20
C VAL A 548 -4.14 -0.97 -17.70
N ILE A 549 -3.61 -1.79 -18.63
CA ILE A 549 -2.36 -1.49 -19.33
C ILE A 549 -2.72 -0.76 -20.62
N GLU A 550 -2.14 0.44 -20.81
CA GLU A 550 -2.35 1.19 -22.05
C GLU A 550 -1.68 0.49 -23.23
N ASN A 551 -2.50 -0.02 -24.15
CA ASN A 551 -2.06 -0.64 -25.40
C ASN A 551 -1.93 0.42 -26.51
N LYS A 552 -0.90 1.27 -26.43
CA LYS A 552 -0.62 2.30 -27.46
C LYS A 552 0.85 2.33 -27.86
N PRO A 553 1.15 2.68 -29.12
CA PRO A 553 2.51 2.89 -29.56
C PRO A 553 3.18 4.03 -28.81
N PHE A 554 4.46 3.86 -28.48
CA PHE A 554 5.28 4.90 -27.89
C PHE A 554 6.71 4.81 -28.42
N ILE A 555 7.47 5.89 -28.20
CA ILE A 555 8.88 5.97 -28.52
C ILE A 555 9.63 6.67 -27.40
N THR A 556 10.79 6.14 -27.05
CA THR A 556 11.63 6.61 -25.95
C THR A 556 12.97 7.03 -26.51
N LEU A 557 13.48 8.17 -26.06
CA LEU A 557 14.81 8.67 -26.39
C LEU A 557 15.70 8.57 -25.14
N SER A 558 16.89 8.00 -25.27
CA SER A 558 17.88 8.00 -24.18
C SER A 558 18.27 9.44 -23.81
N ASP A 559 18.48 9.70 -22.53
CA ASP A 559 19.09 10.98 -22.10
C ASP A 559 20.60 11.00 -22.36
N ASP A 560 21.22 9.81 -22.40
CA ASP A 560 22.65 9.64 -22.64
C ASP A 560 22.96 9.78 -24.13
N VAL A 561 23.17 11.03 -24.53
CA VAL A 561 23.59 11.43 -25.88
C VAL A 561 25.10 11.28 -25.99
N MET A 562 25.54 10.40 -26.88
CA MET A 562 26.96 10.16 -27.08
C MET A 562 27.57 11.21 -28.01
N VAL A 563 28.55 11.96 -27.50
CA VAL A 563 29.30 12.97 -28.27
C VAL A 563 30.70 12.45 -28.57
N ASN A 564 31.11 12.53 -29.84
CA ASN A 564 32.48 12.25 -30.27
C ASN A 564 33.14 13.53 -30.78
N SER A 565 33.81 14.24 -29.88
CA SER A 565 34.44 15.53 -30.17
C SER A 565 35.58 15.44 -31.18
N THR A 566 36.30 14.31 -31.24
CA THR A 566 37.37 14.11 -32.24
C THR A 566 36.84 14.09 -33.66
N ASN A 567 35.63 13.58 -33.85
CA ASN A 567 35.07 13.28 -35.16
C ASN A 567 33.91 14.19 -35.57
N GLY A 568 33.44 15.05 -34.66
CA GLY A 568 32.34 15.95 -34.93
C GLY A 568 31.00 15.23 -35.11
N THR A 569 30.74 14.21 -34.30
CA THR A 569 29.50 13.43 -34.39
C THR A 569 28.78 13.31 -33.06
N ILE A 570 27.45 13.37 -33.10
CA ILE A 570 26.56 13.13 -31.95
C ILE A 570 25.63 11.97 -32.30
N MET A 571 25.47 11.00 -31.40
CA MET A 571 24.56 9.87 -31.57
C MET A 571 23.39 9.95 -30.59
N PHE A 572 22.19 9.83 -31.14
CA PHE A 572 20.93 9.71 -30.40
C PHE A 572 20.41 8.28 -30.49
N THR A 573 20.06 7.69 -29.36
CA THR A 573 19.53 6.32 -29.27
C THR A 573 18.04 6.37 -28.94
N ALA A 574 17.21 5.74 -29.77
CA ALA A 574 15.77 5.68 -29.56
C ALA A 574 15.27 4.24 -29.59
N ILE A 575 14.22 3.98 -28.81
CA ILE A 575 13.53 2.68 -28.74
C ILE A 575 12.05 2.92 -29.00
N LYS A 576 11.50 2.26 -30.02
CA LYS A 576 10.08 2.26 -30.34
C LYS A 576 9.43 0.95 -29.90
N ASP A 577 8.19 1.06 -29.44
CA ASP A 577 7.33 -0.08 -29.17
C ASP A 577 6.01 0.11 -29.90
N LEU A 578 5.68 -0.87 -30.73
CA LEU A 578 4.47 -0.89 -31.55
C LEU A 578 3.66 -2.13 -31.15
N PRO A 579 2.60 -1.97 -30.35
CA PRO A 579 1.74 -3.09 -29.98
C PRO A 579 0.94 -3.63 -31.16
N ALA A 580 0.32 -4.80 -30.98
CA ALA A 580 -0.55 -5.39 -31.99
C ALA A 580 -1.75 -4.48 -32.32
N GLY A 581 -2.14 -4.43 -33.59
CA GLY A 581 -3.23 -3.58 -34.09
C GLY A 581 -2.79 -2.20 -34.60
N PHE A 582 -1.48 -1.90 -34.56
CA PHE A 582 -0.91 -0.68 -35.12
C PHE A 582 0.08 -1.01 -36.25
N THR A 583 0.14 -0.15 -37.26
CA THR A 583 1.08 -0.25 -38.38
C THR A 583 2.05 0.92 -38.35
N LEU A 584 3.34 0.64 -38.44
CA LEU A 584 4.37 1.68 -38.52
C LEU A 584 4.25 2.44 -39.85
N VAL A 585 4.31 3.78 -39.79
CA VAL A 585 4.41 4.64 -40.97
C VAL A 585 5.82 5.21 -41.09
N GLU A 586 6.33 5.82 -40.02
CA GLU A 586 7.66 6.45 -40.01
C GLU A 586 8.16 6.51 -38.57
N SER A 587 9.47 6.46 -38.36
CA SER A 587 10.07 6.78 -37.06
C SER A 587 11.46 7.37 -37.25
N GLY A 588 11.92 8.12 -36.26
CA GLY A 588 13.22 8.75 -36.32
C GLY A 588 13.51 9.65 -35.13
N VAL A 589 14.53 10.50 -35.29
CA VAL A 589 14.86 11.56 -34.34
C VAL A 589 14.86 12.90 -35.07
N LEU A 590 14.10 13.85 -34.53
CA LEU A 590 14.11 15.25 -34.91
C LEU A 590 15.37 15.91 -34.38
N LEU A 591 16.12 16.60 -35.22
CA LEU A 591 17.39 17.24 -34.87
C LEU A 591 17.32 18.74 -35.14
N LEU A 592 17.67 19.55 -34.14
CA LEU A 592 17.72 21.00 -34.25
C LEU A 592 19.00 21.55 -33.62
N LYS A 593 19.80 22.29 -34.39
CA LYS A 593 20.91 23.09 -33.86
C LYS A 593 20.33 24.35 -33.23
N SER A 594 20.64 24.59 -31.96
CA SER A 594 20.18 25.79 -31.27
C SER A 594 21.19 26.19 -30.20
N PRO A 595 21.49 27.50 -30.05
CA PRO A 595 22.32 27.99 -28.95
C PRO A 595 21.54 28.10 -27.62
N THR A 596 20.21 27.94 -27.65
CA THR A 596 19.33 28.02 -26.49
C THR A 596 18.51 26.75 -26.34
N ALA A 597 18.09 26.46 -25.10
CA ALA A 597 17.22 25.33 -24.80
C ALA A 597 15.93 25.35 -25.64
N VAL A 598 15.53 24.17 -26.11
CA VAL A 598 14.34 23.95 -26.95
C VAL A 598 13.24 23.38 -26.08
N ALA A 599 12.14 24.13 -25.92
CA ALA A 599 11.02 23.72 -25.05
C ALA A 599 10.09 22.68 -25.71
N ASP A 600 9.94 22.74 -27.04
CA ASP A 600 9.15 21.79 -27.81
C ASP A 600 9.79 21.58 -29.19
N LEU A 601 9.78 20.34 -29.67
CA LEU A 601 10.34 19.95 -30.96
C LEU A 601 9.39 18.95 -31.63
N LYS A 602 8.90 19.29 -32.81
CA LYS A 602 7.88 18.54 -33.57
C LYS A 602 8.23 18.49 -35.06
N VAL A 603 7.58 17.59 -35.80
CA VAL A 603 7.85 17.38 -37.24
C VAL A 603 7.66 18.64 -38.10
N ASP A 604 6.81 19.57 -37.65
CA ASP A 604 6.50 20.85 -38.30
C ASP A 604 7.34 22.02 -37.78
N THR A 605 8.29 21.77 -36.87
CA THR A 605 9.18 22.80 -36.35
C THR A 605 10.09 23.32 -37.48
N PRO A 606 10.16 24.64 -37.72
CA PRO A 606 11.02 25.18 -38.76
C PRO A 606 12.49 24.78 -38.60
N ASN A 607 13.15 24.45 -39.70
CA ASN A 607 14.57 24.04 -39.77
C ASN A 607 14.92 22.73 -39.03
N VAL A 608 13.93 21.95 -38.60
CA VAL A 608 14.18 20.63 -38.02
C VAL A 608 14.66 19.67 -39.11
N ILE A 609 15.69 18.88 -38.79
CA ILE A 609 16.19 17.81 -39.64
C ILE A 609 15.55 16.51 -39.16
N LEU A 610 14.96 15.74 -40.08
CA LEU A 610 14.35 14.45 -39.76
C LEU A 610 15.37 13.33 -40.01
N GLY A 611 15.99 12.83 -38.94
CA GLY A 611 16.77 11.60 -38.99
C GLY A 611 15.84 10.38 -39.07
N LYS A 612 15.40 10.03 -40.28
CA LYS A 612 14.48 8.91 -40.55
C LYS A 612 15.23 7.57 -40.56
N ILE A 613 14.61 6.52 -40.02
CA ILE A 613 15.09 5.14 -40.22
C ILE A 613 14.38 4.49 -41.40
N LEU A 614 15.14 3.77 -42.21
CA LEU A 614 14.61 3.01 -43.36
C LEU A 614 14.42 1.53 -43.02
N ASP A 615 15.35 0.95 -42.28
CA ASP A 615 15.16 -0.36 -41.66
C ASP A 615 14.34 -0.19 -40.40
N THR A 616 13.17 -0.81 -40.40
CA THR A 616 12.19 -0.69 -39.32
C THR A 616 12.03 -1.96 -38.50
N SER A 617 12.80 -3.01 -38.81
CA SER A 617 12.70 -4.33 -38.19
C SER A 617 13.11 -4.32 -36.71
N ALA A 618 14.06 -3.47 -36.34
CA ALA A 618 14.50 -3.31 -34.96
C ALA A 618 13.64 -2.31 -34.17
N SER A 619 13.42 -2.61 -32.89
CA SER A 619 12.80 -1.68 -31.94
C SER A 619 13.75 -0.55 -31.54
N GLN A 620 15.03 -0.85 -31.37
CA GLN A 620 16.06 0.14 -31.04
C GLN A 620 16.84 0.55 -32.29
N PHE A 621 17.14 1.85 -32.40
CA PHE A 621 17.91 2.41 -33.51
C PHE A 621 18.71 3.64 -33.08
N TYR A 622 19.68 4.00 -33.92
CA TYR A 622 20.58 5.12 -33.68
C TYR A 622 20.49 6.15 -34.82
N ILE A 623 20.45 7.43 -34.47
CA ILE A 623 20.61 8.54 -35.42
C ILE A 623 21.90 9.26 -35.10
N ILE A 624 22.81 9.31 -36.08
CA ILE A 624 24.12 9.96 -35.94
C ILE A 624 24.11 11.28 -36.71
N LYS A 625 24.20 12.39 -35.99
CA LYS A 625 24.44 13.71 -36.56
C LYS A 625 25.93 13.92 -36.76
N GLY A 626 26.39 13.89 -38.00
CA GLY A 626 27.77 14.26 -38.36
C GLY A 626 27.93 15.75 -38.70
N ASN A 627 29.17 16.19 -38.95
CA ASN A 627 29.51 17.59 -39.23
C ASN A 627 29.00 18.55 -38.14
N VAL A 628 29.27 18.24 -36.88
CA VAL A 628 28.99 19.10 -35.73
C VAL A 628 30.24 19.91 -35.45
N GLU A 629 30.15 21.24 -35.35
CA GLU A 629 31.29 22.13 -35.08
C GLU A 629 31.54 22.26 -33.56
N ASP A 630 32.75 22.63 -33.14
CA ASP A 630 33.04 22.86 -31.72
C ASP A 630 32.17 24.00 -31.17
N GLY A 631 31.52 23.78 -30.03
CA GLY A 631 30.56 24.70 -29.41
C GLY A 631 29.11 24.52 -29.89
N ASP A 632 28.86 23.70 -30.91
CA ASP A 632 27.50 23.44 -31.38
C ASP A 632 26.73 22.57 -30.39
N THR A 633 25.51 23.00 -30.08
CA THR A 633 24.54 22.19 -29.36
C THR A 633 23.43 21.73 -30.30
N TRP A 634 23.19 20.42 -30.32
CA TRP A 634 22.13 19.78 -31.08
C TRP A 634 21.12 19.14 -30.14
N TYR A 635 19.84 19.45 -30.37
CA TYR A 635 18.70 18.89 -29.66
C TYR A 635 18.08 17.77 -30.48
N GLY A 636 17.75 16.67 -29.81
CA GLY A 636 17.13 15.48 -30.35
C GLY A 636 15.76 15.22 -29.70
N ARG A 637 14.74 14.91 -30.50
CA ARG A 637 13.49 14.33 -29.99
C ARG A 637 13.04 13.17 -30.86
N ALA A 638 12.82 12.00 -30.26
CA ALA A 638 12.37 10.85 -31.03
C ALA A 638 10.90 11.02 -31.41
N TYR A 639 10.51 10.52 -32.58
CA TYR A 639 9.13 10.52 -33.05
C TYR A 639 8.77 9.19 -33.71
N LEU A 640 7.50 8.84 -33.60
CA LEU A 640 6.89 7.66 -34.18
C LEU A 640 5.55 8.04 -34.80
N ILE A 641 5.40 7.72 -36.07
CA ILE A 641 4.17 7.88 -36.84
C ILE A 641 3.60 6.49 -37.11
N TYR A 642 2.33 6.29 -36.82
CA TYR A 642 1.67 5.00 -36.98
C TYR A 642 0.23 5.17 -37.48
N LYS A 643 -0.31 4.11 -38.09
CA LYS A 643 -1.75 3.94 -38.37
C LYS A 643 -2.38 3.03 -37.32
N ASP A 644 -3.55 3.40 -36.81
CA ASP A 644 -4.36 2.54 -35.95
C ASP A 644 -5.17 1.51 -36.76
N GLY A 645 -5.89 0.62 -36.07
CA GLY A 645 -6.72 -0.40 -36.71
C GLY A 645 -7.90 0.13 -37.54
N ALA A 646 -8.22 1.41 -37.43
CA ALA A 646 -9.21 2.10 -38.25
C ALA A 646 -8.57 2.89 -39.42
N GLY A 647 -7.24 2.85 -39.55
CA GLY A 647 -6.49 3.51 -40.62
C GLY A 647 -6.11 4.96 -40.32
N HIS A 648 -6.37 5.49 -39.11
CA HIS A 648 -6.03 6.86 -38.77
C HIS A 648 -4.54 6.99 -38.43
N THR A 649 -3.88 8.00 -39.01
CA THR A 649 -2.48 8.29 -38.76
C THR A 649 -2.31 9.19 -37.52
N ALA A 650 -1.47 8.77 -36.59
CA ALA A 650 -1.09 9.53 -35.40
C ALA A 650 0.43 9.68 -35.30
N THR A 651 0.88 10.74 -34.61
CA THR A 651 2.29 11.00 -34.31
C THR A 651 2.45 11.07 -32.80
N VAL A 652 3.39 10.32 -32.26
CA VAL A 652 3.82 10.39 -30.86
C VAL A 652 5.29 10.74 -30.79
N TYR A 653 5.68 11.41 -29.71
CA TYR A 653 7.05 11.88 -29.48
C TYR A 653 7.59 11.32 -28.17
N SER A 654 8.91 11.24 -28.05
CA SER A 654 9.54 10.99 -26.75
C SER A 654 9.19 12.10 -25.76
N ALA A 655 9.03 11.72 -24.49
CA ALA A 655 8.72 12.65 -23.41
C ALA A 655 9.82 13.70 -23.25
N ASN A 656 11.09 13.28 -23.38
CA ASN A 656 12.26 14.14 -23.28
C ASN A 656 12.70 14.69 -24.65
N ILE A 657 13.41 15.82 -24.59
CA ILE A 657 14.29 16.34 -25.63
C ILE A 657 15.72 16.20 -25.07
N ALA A 658 16.53 15.38 -25.70
CA ALA A 658 17.92 15.18 -25.29
C ALA A 658 18.85 16.14 -26.05
N GLN A 659 20.01 16.48 -25.50
CA GLN A 659 20.96 17.37 -26.16
C GLN A 659 22.38 16.81 -26.12
N GLY A 660 23.15 17.13 -27.15
CA GLY A 660 24.60 16.92 -27.16
C GLY A 660 25.30 18.21 -27.58
N THR A 661 26.34 18.59 -26.85
CA THR A 661 27.21 19.72 -27.17
C THR A 661 28.60 19.19 -27.51
N ARG A 662 29.13 19.60 -28.66
CA ARG A 662 30.51 19.28 -29.05
C ARG A 662 31.51 20.24 -28.44
#